data_AF-A0A2A7UPJ5-F1
#
_entry.id   AF-A0A2A7UPJ5-F1
#
_cell.length_a   1.000
_cell.length_b   1.000
_cell.length_c   1.000
_cell.angle_alpha   90.00
_cell.angle_beta   90.00
_cell.angle_gamma   90.00
#
_symmetry.space_group_name_H-M   'P 1'
#
loop_
_entity.id
_entity.type
_entity.pdbx_description
1 polymer ?
#
loop_
_entity_poly.entity_id
_entity_poly.type
_entity_poly.pdbx_seq_one_letter_code
_entity_poly.pdbx_strand_id
1 'polypeptide(L)'
;MGQTLDLLTRHIGGTAVDDTVDTIVRVLTAVKWETIAEKSSDLYLHLYEDFLTEYDSELREKSGSYYTPLPVVESMVRIVDTILQAHLHRERGYRDPNVSVIDPAMGTGTYPLAVIRHVSSQAVSEFGPGASAEAAASMAGRLFGLELQTGPFAVAELRLAQAIHAAGATIPKQGLGLYVADTLEDPHTGTADLSYDLALIARQRSEANEIKRNKNITVVIGNPPYDDAAGGRGGWVETGAGDGQSALLDAFKRGVPGNLTRKLKNLYTYFWRWGAWKVFESTSGVDLPLADQGIVCFITPLSYTTSDAYAGMREYLRRTCTHGWVINLSPEGHLPDVPTRVFPKIKTELAIGIFARANNCDENTPAKIEYIELHGRRTEKFSALESLGIESDQWRTTSDGWREPFTPAPSDSWVNYPKLGDLFPWSNTGVTPSRGWVSSPSADTLYSRFVNLITEPDKGKRDALFHTTATCTPYRGKKRLPDVSLDTELPLDSIAVPPADIPTETIQYRSFDLQLIIADARLIDRPCPSLWEARGVAGQIFLVEQHNYNPGRGPGLFATPFLPDQHCFNGRGGRVLPLFHPDGTPNLAPGLVETYSAKLGIPVTPTAFADYVIGVIANPAYTEKFSANLNSPGVRVPLTADCELFNETVELGSAARWCMSLGSVGTPPKGGQAEQPMPSYHSPVGRSVPQNYSYDAALNQLHVGPGVWAHVTPEVYGYEVGGRKVIPSWLDYRIASMNGSDQEGLNAIVESRWLPEWSEQLTTVLRSVSRLLSFAARQAANLEKIAEGPQLSVADLSGSVPPSDATRKARRRTEGTLL
;
A
#
# COMPACT_ATOMS: atom_id res chain seq x y z
N MET A 1 37.12 -2.97 24.61
CA MET A 1 36.63 -2.50 23.30
C MET A 1 36.65 -3.69 22.36
N GLY A 2 35.60 -3.90 21.57
CA GLY A 2 35.47 -5.07 20.71
C GLY A 2 36.48 -5.05 19.55
N GLN A 3 36.92 -6.23 19.10
CA GLN A 3 37.88 -6.41 17.99
C GLN A 3 37.50 -5.63 16.72
N THR A 4 36.20 -5.36 16.54
CA THR A 4 35.59 -4.65 15.41
C THR A 4 36.01 -3.18 15.29
N LEU A 5 36.22 -2.47 16.41
CA LEU A 5 36.56 -1.04 16.37
C LEU A 5 38.04 -0.82 15.97
N ASP A 6 38.93 -1.69 16.45
CA ASP A 6 40.36 -1.72 16.04
C ASP A 6 40.55 -2.02 14.55
N LEU A 7 39.62 -2.77 13.95
CA LEU A 7 39.62 -3.11 12.52
C LEU A 7 39.21 -1.93 11.63
N LEU A 8 38.26 -1.12 12.09
CA LEU A 8 37.72 0.02 11.34
C LEU A 8 38.62 1.27 11.42
N THR A 9 39.58 1.34 12.35
CA THR A 9 40.43 2.53 12.55
C THR A 9 41.89 2.33 12.11
N ARG A 10 42.30 1.11 11.77
CA ARG A 10 43.71 0.82 11.38
C ARG A 10 44.22 1.57 10.14
N HIS A 11 43.36 1.80 9.16
CA HIS A 11 43.72 2.43 7.89
C HIS A 11 43.71 3.97 7.95
N ILE A 12 43.20 4.55 9.04
CA ILE A 12 43.23 5.99 9.31
C ILE A 12 44.34 6.38 10.29
N GLY A 13 45.09 5.43 10.85
CA GLY A 13 46.20 5.69 11.78
C GLY A 13 47.20 6.75 11.26
N GLY A 14 47.38 7.83 12.02
CA GLY A 14 48.26 8.96 11.67
C GLY A 14 47.68 9.98 10.67
N THR A 15 46.38 9.93 10.37
CA THR A 15 45.68 10.92 9.54
C THR A 15 44.92 11.94 10.42
N ALA A 16 44.49 13.07 9.84
CA ALA A 16 43.65 14.05 10.56
C ALA A 16 42.30 13.46 11.05
N VAL A 17 41.83 12.37 10.44
CA VAL A 17 40.66 11.62 10.89
C VAL A 17 40.97 10.86 12.18
N ASP A 18 42.19 10.32 12.32
CA ASP A 18 42.67 9.67 13.55
C ASP A 18 42.69 10.65 14.73
N ASP A 19 43.24 11.84 14.51
CA ASP A 19 43.27 12.89 15.53
C ASP A 19 41.85 13.31 15.96
N THR A 20 40.91 13.32 15.01
CA THR A 20 39.50 13.63 15.26
C THR A 20 38.83 12.50 16.05
N VAL A 21 39.07 11.24 15.69
CA VAL A 21 38.57 10.07 16.42
C VAL A 21 39.18 10.02 17.82
N ASP A 22 40.48 10.24 17.99
CA ASP A 22 41.15 10.26 19.30
C ASP A 22 40.60 11.40 20.18
N THR A 23 40.31 12.56 19.58
CA THR A 23 39.64 13.67 20.27
C THR A 23 38.24 13.27 20.73
N ILE A 24 37.44 12.64 19.87
CA ILE A 24 36.09 12.13 20.23
C ILE A 24 36.20 11.08 21.34
N VAL A 25 37.14 10.13 21.24
CA VAL A 25 37.38 9.10 22.25
C VAL A 25 37.79 9.74 23.58
N ARG A 26 38.68 10.74 23.60
CA ARG A 26 39.06 11.47 24.82
C ARG A 26 37.89 12.20 25.45
N VAL A 27 37.06 12.86 24.66
CA VAL A 27 35.84 13.53 25.14
C VAL A 27 34.87 12.52 25.74
N LEU A 28 34.65 11.39 25.06
CA LEU A 28 33.81 10.30 25.56
C LEU A 28 34.39 9.62 26.81
N THR A 29 35.72 9.57 26.95
CA THR A 29 36.39 8.99 28.13
C THR A 29 36.20 9.86 29.37
N ALA A 30 36.03 11.18 29.21
CA ALA A 30 35.75 12.10 30.31
C ALA A 30 34.29 12.01 30.82
N VAL A 31 33.40 11.34 30.07
CA VAL A 31 32.00 11.13 30.46
C VAL A 31 31.93 10.05 31.54
N LYS A 32 31.23 10.35 32.65
CA LYS A 32 30.96 9.38 33.72
C LYS A 32 29.79 8.46 33.33
N TRP A 33 30.08 7.48 32.48
CA TRP A 33 29.08 6.57 31.93
C TRP A 33 28.27 5.83 33.00
N GLU A 34 28.88 5.45 34.11
CA GLU A 34 28.24 4.77 35.25
C GLU A 34 27.05 5.58 35.80
N THR A 35 27.25 6.89 36.00
CA THR A 35 26.22 7.81 36.51
C THR A 35 25.08 8.03 35.52
N ILE A 36 25.32 7.81 34.22
CA ILE A 36 24.33 7.98 33.17
C ILE A 36 23.57 6.67 32.93
N ALA A 37 24.26 5.53 32.95
CA ALA A 37 23.68 4.20 32.83
C ALA A 37 22.75 3.86 34.00
N GLU A 38 23.03 4.36 35.21
CA GLU A 38 22.12 4.25 36.37
C GLU A 38 20.79 5.00 36.19
N LYS A 39 20.73 6.01 35.32
CA LYS A 39 19.54 6.86 35.11
C LYS A 39 18.66 6.43 33.94
N SER A 40 19.19 5.68 32.98
CA SER A 40 18.43 5.12 31.87
C SER A 40 19.17 3.94 31.25
N SER A 41 18.58 2.75 31.33
CA SER A 41 19.06 1.54 30.64
C SER A 41 19.02 1.65 29.11
N ASP A 42 18.29 2.65 28.59
CA ASP A 42 18.08 2.89 27.16
C ASP A 42 18.76 4.17 26.66
N LEU A 43 19.69 4.77 27.43
CA LEU A 43 20.40 5.98 26.98
C LEU A 43 21.17 5.76 25.68
N TYR A 44 21.84 4.62 25.54
CA TYR A 44 22.55 4.26 24.30
C TYR A 44 21.59 4.11 23.12
N LEU A 45 20.33 3.70 23.37
CA LEU A 45 19.27 3.64 22.38
C LEU A 45 18.96 5.06 21.89
N HIS A 46 18.66 5.99 22.79
CA HIS A 46 18.36 7.37 22.43
C HIS A 46 19.54 8.08 21.74
N LEU A 47 20.77 7.94 22.26
CA LEU A 47 21.95 8.55 21.65
C LEU A 47 22.23 8.03 20.24
N TYR A 48 22.11 6.72 20.02
CA TYR A 48 22.36 6.12 18.71
C TYR A 48 21.18 6.30 17.75
N GLU A 49 19.94 6.29 18.24
CA GLU A 49 18.73 6.54 17.46
C GLU A 49 18.62 8.00 17.03
N ASP A 50 18.88 8.95 17.93
CA ASP A 50 18.91 10.37 17.62
C ASP A 50 20.08 10.66 16.66
N PHE A 51 21.26 10.07 16.92
CA PHE A 51 22.40 10.19 16.02
C PHE A 51 22.09 9.63 14.63
N LEU A 52 21.58 8.41 14.47
CA LEU A 52 21.23 7.86 13.15
C LEU A 52 20.05 8.58 12.48
N THR A 53 19.12 9.11 13.27
CA THR A 53 18.00 9.91 12.74
C THR A 53 18.52 11.16 12.06
N GLU A 54 19.57 11.78 12.60
CA GLU A 54 20.22 12.98 12.07
C GLU A 54 21.38 12.70 11.10
N TYR A 55 22.13 11.60 11.28
CA TYR A 55 23.39 11.34 10.59
C TYR A 55 23.19 10.98 9.12
N ASP A 56 22.17 10.18 8.76
CA ASP A 56 21.86 9.97 7.34
C ASP A 56 20.42 9.49 7.09
N SER A 57 19.52 10.45 6.95
CA SER A 57 18.12 10.16 6.61
C SER A 57 17.95 9.56 5.20
N GLU A 58 18.87 9.81 4.26
CA GLU A 58 18.81 9.31 2.87
C GLU A 58 19.29 7.87 2.76
N LEU A 59 20.38 7.48 3.44
CA LEU A 59 20.86 6.08 3.46
C LEU A 59 19.81 5.16 4.11
N ARG A 60 19.08 5.65 5.11
CA ARG A 60 17.94 4.95 5.75
C ARG A 60 16.75 4.76 4.80
N GLU A 61 16.43 5.77 4.00
CA GLU A 61 15.35 5.66 3.00
C GLU A 61 15.75 4.72 1.86
N LYS A 62 17.03 4.74 1.45
CA LYS A 62 17.60 3.83 0.45
C LYS A 62 17.73 2.39 0.93
N SER A 63 17.95 2.14 2.23
CA SER A 63 18.03 0.78 2.80
C SER A 63 16.67 0.15 3.08
N GLY A 64 15.60 0.95 3.16
CA GLY A 64 14.23 0.47 3.43
C GLY A 64 14.01 -0.14 4.82
N SER A 65 14.98 0.01 5.73
CA SER A 65 14.94 -0.55 7.09
C SER A 65 14.45 0.50 8.10
N TYR A 66 13.30 0.23 8.74
CA TYR A 66 12.70 1.11 9.74
C TYR A 66 12.79 0.49 11.14
N TYR A 67 13.08 1.31 12.14
CA TYR A 67 13.06 0.86 13.52
C TYR A 67 11.65 0.42 13.93
N THR A 68 11.53 -0.84 14.31
CA THR A 68 10.25 -1.41 14.76
C THR A 68 9.98 -0.93 16.19
N PRO A 69 8.81 -0.29 16.46
CA PRO A 69 8.48 0.17 17.80
C PRO A 69 8.53 -0.99 18.81
N LEU A 70 9.14 -0.76 19.98
CA LEU A 70 9.34 -1.79 20.99
C LEU A 70 8.04 -2.52 21.40
N PRO A 71 6.88 -1.83 21.62
CA PRO A 71 5.63 -2.52 21.94
C PRO A 71 5.17 -3.53 20.89
N VAL A 72 5.51 -3.27 19.61
CA VAL A 72 5.20 -4.20 18.51
C VAL A 72 6.10 -5.43 18.57
N VAL A 73 7.40 -5.21 18.76
CA VAL A 73 8.40 -6.29 18.86
C VAL A 73 8.11 -7.20 20.04
N GLU A 74 7.90 -6.63 21.22
CA GLU A 74 7.62 -7.38 22.45
C GLU A 74 6.32 -8.20 22.31
N SER A 75 5.29 -7.63 21.70
CA SER A 75 4.05 -8.35 21.44
C SER A 75 4.22 -9.48 20.43
N MET A 76 4.98 -9.28 19.35
CA MET A 76 5.27 -10.35 18.38
C MET A 76 6.04 -11.50 19.04
N VAL A 77 7.05 -11.21 19.85
CA VAL A 77 7.81 -12.22 20.61
C VAL A 77 6.89 -12.97 21.57
N ARG A 78 6.06 -12.26 22.36
CA ARG A 78 5.09 -12.88 23.28
C ARG A 78 4.11 -13.81 22.56
N ILE A 79 3.54 -13.35 21.44
CA ILE A 79 2.56 -14.12 20.67
C ILE A 79 3.21 -15.38 20.09
N VAL A 80 4.41 -15.27 19.52
CA VAL A 80 5.14 -16.44 19.00
C VAL A 80 5.48 -17.43 20.10
N ASP A 81 5.92 -16.96 21.28
CA ASP A 81 6.17 -17.82 22.44
C ASP A 81 4.91 -18.60 22.86
N THR A 82 3.75 -17.93 22.82
CA THR A 82 2.45 -18.55 23.12
C THR A 82 2.08 -19.60 22.07
N ILE A 83 2.35 -19.35 20.78
CA ILE A 83 2.11 -20.31 19.69
C ILE A 83 3.04 -21.53 19.79
N LEU A 84 4.31 -21.33 20.17
CA LEU A 84 5.23 -22.45 20.44
C LEU A 84 4.67 -23.41 21.49
N GLN A 85 4.07 -22.86 22.55
CA GLN A 85 3.47 -23.62 23.63
C GLN A 85 2.17 -24.31 23.18
N ALA A 86 1.22 -23.56 22.63
CA ALA A 86 -0.11 -24.05 22.33
C ALA A 86 -0.19 -24.94 21.07
N HIS A 87 0.54 -24.60 20.00
CA HIS A 87 0.42 -25.26 18.69
C HIS A 87 1.59 -26.19 18.35
N LEU A 88 2.79 -25.94 18.86
CA LEU A 88 3.96 -26.81 18.62
C LEU A 88 4.28 -27.71 19.83
N HIS A 89 3.48 -27.61 20.90
CA HIS A 89 3.62 -28.38 22.14
C HIS A 89 5.02 -28.27 22.75
N ARG A 90 5.61 -27.07 22.70
CA ARG A 90 6.84 -26.71 23.42
C ARG A 90 6.46 -25.98 24.69
N GLU A 91 6.21 -26.72 25.78
CA GLU A 91 5.73 -26.16 27.06
C GLU A 91 6.58 -25.00 27.59
N ARG A 92 7.89 -25.00 27.31
CA ARG A 92 8.83 -23.96 27.72
C ARG A 92 9.02 -22.83 26.69
N GLY A 93 8.27 -22.84 25.58
CA GLY A 93 8.36 -21.86 24.51
C GLY A 93 9.81 -21.68 24.01
N TYR A 94 10.29 -20.45 23.94
CA TYR A 94 11.68 -20.13 23.55
C TYR A 94 12.75 -20.74 24.48
N ARG A 95 12.42 -21.08 25.74
CA ARG A 95 13.35 -21.74 26.67
C ARG A 95 13.54 -23.22 26.38
N ASP A 96 12.74 -23.84 25.50
CA ASP A 96 12.97 -25.21 25.04
C ASP A 96 14.33 -25.29 24.29
N PRO A 97 15.22 -26.23 24.65
CA PRO A 97 16.56 -26.31 24.05
C PRO A 97 16.56 -26.65 22.55
N ASN A 98 15.46 -27.16 22.01
CA ASN A 98 15.32 -27.47 20.57
C ASN A 98 14.81 -26.29 19.76
N VAL A 99 14.34 -25.22 20.40
CA VAL A 99 13.85 -24.02 19.71
C VAL A 99 15.04 -23.15 19.33
N SER A 100 15.20 -22.84 18.05
CA SER A 100 16.21 -21.89 17.57
C SER A 100 15.52 -20.73 16.86
N VAL A 101 16.09 -19.54 16.97
CA VAL A 101 15.48 -18.31 16.47
C VAL A 101 16.44 -17.60 15.54
N ILE A 102 15.96 -17.09 14.41
CA ILE A 102 16.72 -16.21 13.54
C ILE A 102 15.92 -14.96 13.16
N ASP A 103 16.59 -13.81 13.21
CA ASP A 103 16.15 -12.61 12.50
C ASP A 103 16.97 -12.44 11.22
N PRO A 104 16.37 -12.63 10.04
CA PRO A 104 17.10 -12.60 8.77
C PRO A 104 17.43 -11.17 8.29
N ALA A 105 16.92 -10.13 8.95
CA ALA A 105 17.19 -8.74 8.64
C ALA A 105 17.24 -7.93 9.94
N MET A 106 18.20 -8.28 10.81
CA MET A 106 18.14 -7.91 12.22
C MET A 106 18.31 -6.42 12.51
N GLY A 107 18.86 -5.64 11.59
CA GLY A 107 19.18 -4.24 11.82
C GLY A 107 20.06 -4.08 13.05
N THR A 108 19.58 -3.29 14.01
CA THR A 108 20.26 -3.04 15.30
C THR A 108 19.96 -4.10 16.37
N GLY A 109 19.42 -5.26 15.99
CA GLY A 109 19.22 -6.42 16.88
C GLY A 109 17.98 -6.34 17.77
N THR A 110 16.94 -5.61 17.37
CA THR A 110 15.75 -5.37 18.22
C THR A 110 14.99 -6.66 18.54
N TYR A 111 14.75 -7.55 17.58
CA TYR A 111 14.09 -8.84 17.85
C TYR A 111 14.97 -9.80 18.65
N PRO A 112 16.25 -10.05 18.30
CA PRO A 112 17.15 -10.83 19.14
C PRO A 112 17.18 -10.36 20.60
N LEU A 113 17.28 -9.04 20.82
CA LEU A 113 17.27 -8.45 22.16
C LEU A 113 15.97 -8.74 22.91
N ALA A 114 14.82 -8.55 22.24
CA ALA A 114 13.51 -8.79 22.84
C ALA A 114 13.33 -10.27 23.23
N VAL A 115 13.82 -11.22 22.42
CA VAL A 115 13.80 -12.65 22.74
C VAL A 115 14.62 -12.96 24.00
N ILE A 116 15.85 -12.43 24.10
CA ILE A 116 16.69 -12.60 25.31
C ILE A 116 15.99 -12.02 26.56
N ARG A 117 15.42 -10.82 26.46
CA ARG A 117 14.71 -10.19 27.56
C ARG A 117 13.47 -10.99 27.97
N HIS A 118 12.71 -11.50 26.99
CA HIS A 118 11.51 -12.32 27.22
C HIS A 118 11.82 -13.62 27.94
N VAL A 119 12.82 -14.39 27.48
CA VAL A 119 13.18 -15.66 28.16
C VAL A 119 13.72 -15.42 29.57
N SER A 120 14.45 -14.31 29.77
CA SER A 120 15.00 -13.94 31.07
C SER A 120 13.88 -13.55 32.03
N SER A 121 12.94 -12.69 31.61
CA SER A 121 11.80 -12.28 32.44
C SER A 121 10.88 -13.46 32.78
N GLN A 122 10.61 -14.34 31.82
CA GLN A 122 9.83 -15.56 32.03
C GLN A 122 10.50 -16.49 33.04
N ALA A 123 11.82 -16.71 32.93
CA ALA A 123 12.57 -17.53 33.87
C ALA A 123 12.60 -16.92 35.28
N VAL A 124 12.74 -15.60 35.39
CA VAL A 124 12.66 -14.90 36.68
C VAL A 124 11.28 -15.03 37.31
N SER A 125 10.21 -14.90 36.52
CA SER A 125 8.84 -15.04 37.02
C SER A 125 8.53 -16.45 37.52
N GLU A 126 9.12 -17.48 36.91
CA GLU A 126 8.85 -18.88 37.26
C GLU A 126 9.77 -19.42 38.37
N PHE A 127 11.05 -19.07 38.34
CA PHE A 127 12.09 -19.68 39.18
C PHE A 127 12.87 -18.67 40.04
N GLY A 128 12.58 -17.37 39.93
CA GLY A 128 13.24 -16.30 40.67
C GLY A 128 14.49 -15.71 39.97
N PRO A 129 15.09 -14.65 40.54
CA PRO A 129 16.12 -13.83 39.86
C PRO A 129 17.34 -14.61 39.33
N GLY A 130 17.74 -15.68 40.01
CA GLY A 130 18.91 -16.48 39.63
C GLY A 130 18.78 -17.21 38.29
N ALA A 131 17.54 -17.50 37.85
CA ALA A 131 17.29 -18.22 36.60
C ALA A 131 17.49 -17.36 35.34
N SER A 132 17.58 -16.03 35.50
CA SER A 132 17.80 -15.08 34.40
C SER A 132 19.06 -15.40 33.60
N ALA A 133 20.18 -15.62 34.30
CA ALA A 133 21.48 -15.87 33.68
C ALA A 133 21.48 -17.16 32.86
N GLU A 134 20.92 -18.24 33.40
CA GLU A 134 20.86 -19.54 32.73
C GLU A 134 19.97 -19.48 31.48
N ALA A 135 18.81 -18.82 31.57
CA ALA A 135 17.91 -18.64 30.44
C ALA A 135 18.54 -17.80 29.32
N ALA A 136 19.15 -16.67 29.67
CA ALA A 136 19.84 -15.79 28.72
C ALA A 136 21.00 -16.52 28.02
N ALA A 137 21.85 -17.23 28.76
CA ALA A 137 22.97 -17.97 28.19
C ALA A 137 22.51 -19.11 27.27
N SER A 138 21.47 -19.85 27.68
CA SER A 138 20.90 -20.94 26.89
C SER A 138 20.30 -20.44 25.57
N MET A 139 19.57 -19.32 25.60
CA MET A 139 18.98 -18.74 24.39
C MET A 139 20.04 -18.11 23.48
N ALA A 140 21.05 -17.45 24.04
CA ALA A 140 22.13 -16.85 23.24
C ALA A 140 22.85 -17.86 22.34
N GLY A 141 23.00 -19.12 22.76
CA GLY A 141 23.60 -20.18 21.94
C GLY A 141 22.71 -20.70 20.79
N ARG A 142 21.44 -20.29 20.74
CA ARG A 142 20.42 -20.75 19.76
C ARG A 142 19.74 -19.59 19.03
N LEU A 143 20.25 -18.37 19.21
CA LEU A 143 19.71 -17.13 18.66
C LEU A 143 20.65 -16.59 17.59
N PHE A 144 20.10 -16.36 16.41
CA PHE A 144 20.84 -15.96 15.23
C PHE A 144 20.31 -14.64 14.66
N GLY A 145 21.18 -13.87 14.01
CA GLY A 145 20.80 -12.63 13.35
C GLY A 145 21.69 -12.37 12.13
N LEU A 146 21.08 -11.97 11.02
CA LEU A 146 21.78 -11.60 9.79
C LEU A 146 21.52 -10.14 9.46
N GLU A 147 22.57 -9.41 9.11
CA GLU A 147 22.49 -8.02 8.68
C GLU A 147 23.46 -7.76 7.53
N LEU A 148 23.05 -6.95 6.56
CA LEU A 148 23.89 -6.62 5.40
C LEU A 148 24.95 -5.56 5.76
N GLN A 149 24.63 -4.66 6.70
CA GLN A 149 25.47 -3.53 7.06
C GLN A 149 26.27 -3.75 8.36
N THR A 150 27.58 -3.50 8.33
CA THR A 150 28.48 -3.64 9.49
C THR A 150 28.11 -2.73 10.67
N GLY A 151 27.57 -1.53 10.42
CA GLY A 151 27.21 -0.56 11.46
C GLY A 151 26.08 -1.07 12.38
N PRO A 152 24.86 -1.30 11.84
CA PRO A 152 23.76 -1.88 12.59
C PRO A 152 24.11 -3.23 13.25
N PHE A 153 24.89 -4.08 12.56
CA PHE A 153 25.42 -5.33 13.14
C PHE A 153 26.22 -5.10 14.43
N ALA A 154 27.17 -4.16 14.44
CA ALA A 154 28.00 -3.89 15.61
C ALA A 154 27.17 -3.41 16.81
N VAL A 155 26.10 -2.65 16.53
CA VAL A 155 25.14 -2.18 17.54
C VAL A 155 24.33 -3.35 18.10
N ALA A 156 23.88 -4.25 17.22
CA ALA A 156 23.18 -5.46 17.63
C ALA A 156 24.05 -6.31 18.58
N GLU A 157 25.32 -6.52 18.21
CA GLU A 157 26.30 -7.27 19.01
C GLU A 157 26.49 -6.65 20.40
N LEU A 158 26.71 -5.33 20.46
CA LEU A 158 26.86 -4.60 21.72
C LEU A 158 25.61 -4.72 22.60
N ARG A 159 24.41 -4.51 22.04
CA ARG A 159 23.14 -4.56 22.78
C ARG A 159 22.88 -5.95 23.34
N LEU A 160 23.12 -6.99 22.56
CA LEU A 160 22.92 -8.37 23.00
C LEU A 160 23.93 -8.75 24.09
N ALA A 161 25.20 -8.39 23.92
CA ALA A 161 26.23 -8.59 24.94
C ALA A 161 25.88 -7.91 26.26
N GLN A 162 25.40 -6.66 26.22
CA GLN A 162 24.95 -5.92 27.40
C GLN A 162 23.74 -6.57 28.06
N ALA A 163 22.75 -7.02 27.28
CA ALA A 163 21.57 -7.70 27.83
C ALA A 163 21.92 -9.02 28.51
N ILE A 164 22.81 -9.81 27.93
CA ILE A 164 23.33 -11.06 28.51
C ILE A 164 24.08 -10.76 29.81
N HIS A 165 24.93 -9.73 29.82
CA HIS A 165 25.64 -9.32 31.03
C HIS A 165 24.71 -8.82 32.13
N ALA A 166 23.71 -8.01 31.77
CA ALA A 166 22.68 -7.51 32.71
C ALA A 166 21.82 -8.65 33.29
N ALA A 167 21.62 -9.73 32.55
CA ALA A 167 20.98 -10.96 33.04
C ALA A 167 21.88 -11.77 33.99
N GLY A 168 23.15 -11.39 34.17
CA GLY A 168 24.14 -12.11 34.99
C GLY A 168 24.86 -13.25 34.25
N ALA A 169 24.72 -13.32 32.92
CA ALA A 169 25.32 -14.35 32.09
C ALA A 169 26.62 -13.87 31.42
N THR A 170 27.43 -14.83 30.97
CA THR A 170 28.59 -14.58 30.11
C THR A 170 28.26 -14.91 28.66
N ILE A 171 28.86 -14.17 27.74
CA ILE A 171 28.76 -14.44 26.30
C ILE A 171 29.25 -15.87 26.00
N PRO A 172 28.57 -16.64 25.14
CA PRO A 172 29.02 -17.97 24.75
C PRO A 172 30.46 -17.95 24.20
N LYS A 173 31.23 -19.01 24.47
CA LYS A 173 32.64 -19.12 24.01
C LYS A 173 32.81 -19.02 22.48
N GLN A 174 31.75 -19.38 21.75
CA GLN A 174 31.71 -19.36 20.29
C GLN A 174 31.34 -17.97 19.72
N GLY A 175 31.08 -16.98 20.58
CA GLY A 175 30.55 -15.68 20.20
C GLY A 175 29.01 -15.66 20.17
N LEU A 176 28.46 -14.51 19.80
CA LEU A 176 27.04 -14.36 19.52
C LEU A 176 26.74 -14.87 18.10
N GLY A 177 25.57 -15.46 17.87
CA GLY A 177 25.14 -15.96 16.56
C GLY A 177 24.75 -14.85 15.56
N LEU A 178 25.38 -13.68 15.63
CA LEU A 178 25.09 -12.55 14.76
C LEU A 178 26.14 -12.50 13.65
N TYR A 179 25.73 -12.18 12.42
CA TYR A 179 26.64 -12.17 11.27
C TYR A 179 26.36 -11.02 10.29
N VAL A 180 27.43 -10.51 9.69
CA VAL A 180 27.35 -9.61 8.51
C VAL A 180 27.26 -10.46 7.24
N ALA A 181 26.07 -10.61 6.67
CA ALA A 181 25.82 -11.43 5.49
C ALA A 181 24.51 -11.06 4.78
N ASP A 182 24.45 -11.35 3.48
CA ASP A 182 23.20 -11.31 2.73
C ASP A 182 22.41 -12.61 2.93
N THR A 183 21.20 -12.49 3.47
CA THR A 183 20.25 -13.59 3.67
C THR A 183 19.83 -14.23 2.35
N LEU A 184 19.61 -13.43 1.30
CA LEU A 184 19.07 -13.87 0.01
C LEU A 184 20.14 -14.42 -0.93
N GLU A 185 21.41 -14.23 -0.58
CA GLU A 185 22.53 -14.80 -1.31
C GLU A 185 22.61 -16.33 -1.16
N ASP A 186 22.96 -16.99 -2.26
CA ASP A 186 23.15 -18.44 -2.33
C ASP A 186 24.23 -18.89 -1.33
N PRO A 187 23.87 -19.69 -0.30
CA PRO A 187 24.83 -20.15 0.67
C PRO A 187 25.82 -21.19 0.12
N HIS A 188 25.65 -21.71 -1.09
CA HIS A 188 26.53 -22.71 -1.72
C HIS A 188 27.63 -22.10 -2.60
N THR A 189 27.60 -20.80 -2.85
CA THR A 189 28.66 -20.11 -3.60
C THR A 189 29.95 -20.01 -2.77
N GLY A 190 31.08 -20.47 -3.34
CA GLY A 190 32.38 -20.50 -2.65
C GLY A 190 33.01 -19.12 -2.49
N THR A 191 33.72 -18.89 -1.38
CA THR A 191 34.51 -17.68 -1.13
C THR A 191 35.83 -17.74 -1.90
N ALA A 192 36.06 -16.83 -2.85
CA ALA A 192 37.36 -16.66 -3.49
C ALA A 192 38.43 -16.19 -2.46
N ASP A 193 39.68 -16.61 -2.65
CA ASP A 193 40.83 -16.22 -1.82
C ASP A 193 41.01 -14.71 -1.82
N LEU A 194 40.90 -14.09 -0.64
CA LEU A 194 40.93 -12.64 -0.45
C LEU A 194 41.83 -12.27 0.74
N SER A 195 42.30 -11.01 0.78
CA SER A 195 43.27 -10.48 1.76
C SER A 195 42.81 -10.58 3.24
N TYR A 196 43.71 -10.30 4.20
CA TYR A 196 43.46 -10.49 5.64
C TYR A 196 42.23 -9.76 6.20
N ASP A 197 41.92 -8.54 5.75
CA ASP A 197 40.70 -7.81 6.16
C ASP A 197 39.43 -8.40 5.52
N LEU A 198 39.55 -8.94 4.31
CA LEU A 198 38.49 -9.69 3.65
C LEU A 198 38.29 -11.07 4.31
N ALA A 199 39.29 -11.60 5.02
CA ALA A 199 39.20 -12.90 5.68
C ALA A 199 38.22 -12.91 6.86
N LEU A 200 38.08 -11.80 7.60
CA LEU A 200 37.09 -11.72 8.69
C LEU A 200 35.66 -11.61 8.16
N ILE A 201 35.44 -10.80 7.13
CA ILE A 201 34.13 -10.70 6.45
C ILE A 201 33.80 -12.05 5.80
N ALA A 202 34.77 -12.68 5.15
CA ALA A 202 34.62 -14.02 4.58
C ALA A 202 34.31 -15.07 5.66
N ARG A 203 34.91 -14.97 6.85
CA ARG A 203 34.58 -15.83 8.00
C ARG A 203 33.15 -15.62 8.48
N GLN A 204 32.72 -14.38 8.69
CA GLN A 204 31.34 -14.05 9.08
C GLN A 204 30.32 -14.57 8.06
N ARG A 205 30.62 -14.39 6.77
CA ARG A 205 29.81 -14.92 5.67
C ARG A 205 29.80 -16.45 5.63
N SER A 206 30.94 -17.10 5.89
CA SER A 206 31.05 -18.56 5.94
C SER A 206 30.23 -19.15 7.10
N GLU A 207 30.32 -18.54 8.29
CA GLU A 207 29.54 -18.91 9.47
C GLU A 207 28.03 -18.67 9.23
N ALA A 208 27.66 -17.55 8.62
CA ALA A 208 26.28 -17.30 8.19
C ALA A 208 25.78 -18.35 7.20
N ASN A 209 26.58 -18.70 6.18
CA ASN A 209 26.23 -19.72 5.20
C ASN A 209 26.06 -21.10 5.86
N GLU A 210 26.82 -21.40 6.91
CA GLU A 210 26.65 -22.64 7.68
C GLU A 210 25.31 -22.67 8.42
N ILE A 211 24.89 -21.56 9.02
CA ILE A 211 23.55 -21.42 9.60
C ILE A 211 22.46 -21.59 8.54
N LYS A 212 22.63 -20.93 7.38
CA LYS A 212 21.68 -21.02 6.26
C LYS A 212 21.52 -22.46 5.76
N ARG A 213 22.61 -23.23 5.62
CA ARG A 213 22.58 -24.61 5.10
C ARG A 213 22.14 -25.64 6.14
N ASN A 214 22.78 -25.66 7.30
CA ASN A 214 22.82 -26.86 8.13
C ASN A 214 22.13 -26.72 9.47
N LYS A 215 21.88 -25.48 9.95
CA LYS A 215 21.21 -25.28 11.24
C LYS A 215 19.70 -25.44 11.09
N ASN A 216 19.07 -26.28 11.92
CA ASN A 216 17.60 -26.27 12.04
C ASN A 216 17.16 -24.97 12.72
N ILE A 217 16.22 -24.26 12.11
CA ILE A 217 15.66 -23.01 12.61
C ILE A 217 14.18 -23.21 12.86
N THR A 218 13.76 -23.08 14.13
CA THR A 218 12.35 -23.25 14.52
C THR A 218 11.55 -21.97 14.33
N VAL A 219 12.15 -20.80 14.59
CA VAL A 219 11.46 -19.52 14.51
C VAL A 219 12.22 -18.56 13.63
N VAL A 220 11.57 -18.05 12.59
CA VAL A 220 12.00 -16.87 11.85
C VAL A 220 11.12 -15.71 12.29
N ILE A 221 11.71 -14.63 12.81
CA ILE A 221 10.96 -13.46 13.27
C ILE A 221 11.69 -12.17 12.87
N GLY A 222 10.97 -11.14 12.40
CA GLY A 222 11.62 -9.87 12.05
C GLY A 222 10.74 -8.82 11.38
N ASN A 223 11.40 -7.75 10.92
CA ASN A 223 10.83 -6.70 10.07
C ASN A 223 11.69 -6.61 8.79
N PRO A 224 11.43 -7.43 7.76
CA PRO A 224 12.21 -7.43 6.55
C PRO A 224 12.02 -6.12 5.76
N PRO A 225 13.02 -5.66 5.00
CA PRO A 225 12.89 -4.47 4.17
C PRO A 225 11.82 -4.67 3.10
N TYR A 226 11.14 -3.58 2.70
CA TYR A 226 10.18 -3.59 1.61
C TYR A 226 10.60 -2.64 0.50
N ASP A 227 10.50 -3.10 -0.75
CA ASP A 227 10.77 -2.30 -1.94
C ASP A 227 10.06 -2.93 -3.14
N ASP A 228 9.10 -2.21 -3.74
CA ASP A 228 8.29 -2.70 -4.86
C ASP A 228 9.07 -2.82 -6.20
N ALA A 229 10.31 -2.35 -6.25
CA ALA A 229 11.21 -2.41 -7.40
C ALA A 229 12.43 -3.31 -7.12
N ALA A 230 12.23 -4.43 -6.40
CA ALA A 230 13.31 -5.33 -5.97
C ALA A 230 13.74 -6.39 -7.00
N GLY A 231 13.37 -6.26 -8.26
CA GLY A 231 13.80 -7.19 -9.31
C GLY A 231 15.33 -7.26 -9.40
N GLY A 232 15.88 -8.48 -9.38
CA GLY A 232 17.32 -8.74 -9.39
C GLY A 232 17.98 -8.69 -8.00
N ARG A 233 17.27 -8.25 -6.95
CA ARG A 233 17.78 -8.22 -5.57
C ARG A 233 17.38 -9.44 -4.74
N GLY A 234 16.64 -10.39 -5.31
CA GLY A 234 16.20 -11.58 -4.59
C GLY A 234 17.23 -12.71 -4.53
N GLY A 235 18.40 -12.54 -5.13
CA GLY A 235 19.47 -13.55 -5.14
C GLY A 235 18.96 -14.94 -5.52
N TRP A 236 19.38 -15.93 -4.74
CA TRP A 236 18.99 -17.33 -4.92
C TRP A 236 17.47 -17.56 -4.86
N VAL A 237 16.76 -16.78 -4.05
CA VAL A 237 15.30 -16.89 -3.94
C VAL A 237 14.62 -16.55 -5.26
N GLU A 238 15.12 -15.54 -5.97
CA GLU A 238 14.55 -15.08 -7.25
C GLU A 238 15.07 -15.87 -8.46
N THR A 239 16.35 -16.26 -8.48
CA THR A 239 17.01 -16.79 -9.68
C THR A 239 17.42 -18.27 -9.61
N GLY A 240 17.39 -18.90 -8.43
CA GLY A 240 17.95 -20.25 -8.23
C GLY A 240 19.47 -20.26 -8.13
N ALA A 241 20.06 -21.40 -7.77
CA ALA A 241 21.47 -21.56 -7.37
C ALA A 241 22.43 -21.79 -8.56
N GLY A 242 21.96 -21.58 -9.80
CA GLY A 242 22.59 -22.14 -10.99
C GLY A 242 22.25 -23.64 -11.16
N ASP A 243 22.64 -24.22 -12.29
CA ASP A 243 22.51 -25.66 -12.59
C ASP A 243 21.09 -26.24 -12.74
N GLY A 244 20.15 -25.45 -13.27
CA GLY A 244 18.81 -25.94 -13.64
C GLY A 244 17.87 -26.18 -12.45
N GLN A 245 18.25 -25.79 -11.24
CA GLN A 245 17.34 -25.75 -10.09
C GLN A 245 16.35 -24.58 -10.22
N SER A 246 15.07 -24.86 -9.96
CA SER A 246 14.03 -23.83 -9.95
C SER A 246 14.24 -22.82 -8.83
N ALA A 247 13.92 -21.55 -9.07
CA ALA A 247 13.99 -20.51 -8.07
C ALA A 247 13.00 -20.80 -6.93
N LEU A 248 13.37 -20.53 -5.67
CA LEU A 248 12.47 -20.75 -4.54
C LEU A 248 11.15 -19.97 -4.72
N LEU A 249 11.22 -18.76 -5.28
CA LEU A 249 10.05 -17.91 -5.54
C LEU A 249 9.02 -18.53 -6.48
N ASP A 250 9.37 -19.54 -7.29
CA ASP A 250 8.45 -20.18 -8.23
C ASP A 250 7.26 -20.85 -7.51
N ALA A 251 7.45 -21.29 -6.25
CA ALA A 251 6.38 -21.78 -5.41
C ALA A 251 5.26 -20.73 -5.21
N PHE A 252 5.61 -19.44 -5.09
CA PHE A 252 4.63 -18.35 -4.93
C PHE A 252 3.99 -17.90 -6.24
N LYS A 253 4.57 -18.29 -7.40
CA LYS A 253 4.04 -17.95 -8.74
C LYS A 253 2.98 -18.93 -9.24
N ARG A 254 2.81 -20.08 -8.58
CA ARG A 254 1.90 -21.15 -9.03
C ARG A 254 0.47 -20.64 -9.19
N GLY A 255 -0.07 -20.76 -10.40
CA GLY A 255 -1.44 -20.34 -10.71
C GLY A 255 -1.68 -18.83 -10.78
N VAL A 256 -0.62 -18.02 -10.71
CA VAL A 256 -0.68 -16.56 -10.85
C VAL A 256 -0.38 -16.18 -12.31
N PRO A 257 -1.24 -15.36 -12.96
CA PRO A 257 -0.97 -14.85 -14.30
C PRO A 257 0.40 -14.15 -14.41
N GLY A 258 1.12 -14.42 -15.51
CA GLY A 258 2.51 -13.95 -15.68
C GLY A 258 2.69 -12.42 -15.57
N ASN A 259 1.69 -11.63 -15.96
CA ASN A 259 1.69 -10.17 -15.83
C ASN A 259 1.59 -9.68 -14.37
N LEU A 260 1.02 -10.48 -13.47
CA LEU A 260 0.88 -10.17 -12.04
C LEU A 260 2.10 -10.60 -11.22
N THR A 261 2.87 -11.59 -11.68
CA THR A 261 4.07 -12.09 -10.97
C THR A 261 5.13 -11.02 -10.73
N ARG A 262 5.13 -9.92 -11.52
CA ARG A 262 6.00 -8.76 -11.29
C ARG A 262 5.84 -8.19 -9.88
N LYS A 263 4.64 -8.23 -9.28
CA LYS A 263 4.43 -7.73 -7.91
C LYS A 263 5.10 -8.58 -6.83
N LEU A 264 5.41 -9.84 -7.13
CA LEU A 264 6.17 -10.72 -6.22
C LEU A 264 7.65 -10.32 -6.14
N LYS A 265 8.13 -9.46 -7.04
CA LYS A 265 9.50 -8.93 -7.03
C LYS A 265 9.65 -7.79 -6.03
N ASN A 266 9.35 -8.08 -4.77
CA ASN A 266 9.50 -7.18 -3.63
C ASN A 266 10.37 -7.85 -2.56
N LEU A 267 11.28 -7.09 -1.93
CA LEU A 267 12.19 -7.60 -0.90
C LEU A 267 11.45 -8.40 0.19
N TYR A 268 10.37 -7.87 0.76
CA TYR A 268 9.66 -8.56 1.84
C TYR A 268 9.08 -9.91 1.39
N THR A 269 8.74 -10.05 0.10
CA THR A 269 8.26 -11.31 -0.50
C THR A 269 9.38 -12.34 -0.56
N TYR A 270 10.61 -11.91 -0.85
CA TYR A 270 11.78 -12.79 -0.85
C TYR A 270 12.11 -13.27 0.57
N PHE A 271 12.00 -12.40 1.57
CA PHE A 271 12.17 -12.78 2.97
C PHE A 271 11.08 -13.74 3.47
N TRP A 272 9.81 -13.53 3.10
CA TRP A 272 8.75 -14.50 3.35
C TRP A 272 9.07 -15.87 2.77
N ARG A 273 9.51 -15.90 1.50
CA ARG A 273 9.83 -17.16 0.84
C ARG A 273 11.04 -17.84 1.48
N TRP A 274 12.09 -17.08 1.78
CA TRP A 274 13.30 -17.56 2.44
C TRP A 274 13.00 -18.10 3.84
N GLY A 275 12.23 -17.37 4.64
CA GLY A 275 11.84 -17.79 5.99
C GLY A 275 11.00 -19.07 5.96
N ALA A 276 10.03 -19.15 5.05
CA ALA A 276 9.23 -20.35 4.86
C ALA A 276 10.06 -21.54 4.38
N TRP A 277 11.01 -21.33 3.45
CA TRP A 277 11.96 -22.38 3.05
C TRP A 277 12.78 -22.83 4.26
N LYS A 278 13.35 -21.89 5.01
CA LYS A 278 14.27 -22.20 6.10
C LYS A 278 13.60 -23.02 7.20
N VAL A 279 12.36 -22.67 7.56
CA VAL A 279 11.62 -23.34 8.64
C VAL A 279 10.92 -24.61 8.15
N PHE A 280 10.26 -24.58 6.99
CA PHE A 280 9.33 -25.65 6.57
C PHE A 280 9.93 -26.62 5.54
N GLU A 281 11.07 -26.31 4.93
CA GLU A 281 11.63 -27.13 3.84
C GLU A 281 13.09 -27.54 4.08
N SER A 282 13.93 -26.66 4.62
CA SER A 282 15.39 -26.86 4.65
C SER A 282 15.83 -28.09 5.47
N THR A 283 15.00 -28.54 6.39
CA THR A 283 15.21 -29.72 7.22
C THR A 283 14.15 -30.81 7.00
N SER A 284 13.32 -30.69 5.96
CA SER A 284 12.28 -31.70 5.69
C SER A 284 12.92 -33.03 5.29
N GLY A 285 12.44 -34.12 5.89
CA GLY A 285 12.99 -35.46 5.71
C GLY A 285 14.33 -35.73 6.42
N VAL A 286 14.82 -34.78 7.23
CA VAL A 286 16.01 -34.98 8.07
C VAL A 286 15.57 -35.43 9.46
N ASP A 287 16.27 -36.41 10.05
CA ASP A 287 16.01 -36.88 11.42
C ASP A 287 16.59 -35.88 12.45
N LEU A 288 15.88 -34.77 12.65
CA LEU A 288 16.21 -33.73 13.63
C LEU A 288 14.98 -33.38 14.49
N PRO A 289 15.17 -33.00 15.77
CA PRO A 289 14.09 -32.44 16.56
C PRO A 289 13.48 -31.22 15.86
N LEU A 290 12.14 -31.20 15.76
CA LEU A 290 11.39 -30.16 15.05
C LEU A 290 11.85 -29.98 13.60
N ALA A 291 12.30 -31.04 12.93
CA ALA A 291 12.49 -31.03 11.49
C ALA A 291 11.19 -30.58 10.82
N ASP A 292 11.31 -29.63 9.89
CA ASP A 292 10.22 -28.91 9.22
C ASP A 292 9.13 -28.28 10.10
N GLN A 293 9.26 -28.27 11.42
CA GLN A 293 8.29 -27.68 12.33
C GLN A 293 8.77 -26.33 12.83
N GLY A 294 7.88 -25.34 12.86
CA GLY A 294 8.26 -24.02 13.32
C GLY A 294 7.25 -22.93 12.99
N ILE A 295 7.71 -21.68 13.12
CA ILE A 295 6.92 -20.48 12.97
C ILE A 295 7.70 -19.46 12.12
N VAL A 296 7.02 -18.84 11.16
CA VAL A 296 7.51 -17.64 10.45
C VAL A 296 6.62 -16.46 10.83
N CYS A 297 7.21 -15.40 11.37
CA CYS A 297 6.52 -14.22 11.89
C CYS A 297 7.16 -12.93 11.36
N PHE A 298 6.44 -12.16 10.54
CA PHE A 298 6.95 -10.88 10.03
C PHE A 298 5.92 -9.78 10.11
N ILE A 299 6.41 -8.54 10.29
CA ILE A 299 5.65 -7.33 10.00
C ILE A 299 6.01 -6.81 8.60
N THR A 300 5.05 -6.81 7.67
CA THR A 300 5.28 -6.46 6.26
C THR A 300 4.08 -5.70 5.67
N PRO A 301 4.19 -5.15 4.44
CA PRO A 301 3.02 -4.67 3.71
C PRO A 301 1.89 -5.71 3.63
N LEU A 302 0.65 -5.26 3.78
CA LEU A 302 -0.56 -6.10 3.88
C LEU A 302 -0.93 -6.80 2.55
N SER A 303 -0.35 -6.40 1.42
CA SER A 303 -0.83 -6.77 0.07
C SER A 303 -0.88 -8.27 -0.23
N TYR A 304 -0.05 -9.09 0.43
CA TYR A 304 -0.08 -10.55 0.25
C TYR A 304 -1.38 -11.21 0.72
N THR A 305 -2.09 -10.57 1.65
CA THR A 305 -3.34 -11.07 2.22
C THR A 305 -4.51 -11.02 1.23
N THR A 306 -4.53 -10.06 0.30
CA THR A 306 -5.72 -9.83 -0.55
C THR A 306 -5.44 -9.84 -2.06
N SER A 307 -4.27 -9.35 -2.51
CA SER A 307 -4.03 -9.16 -3.94
C SER A 307 -3.90 -10.49 -4.70
N ASP A 308 -4.51 -10.56 -5.89
CA ASP A 308 -4.43 -11.73 -6.79
C ASP A 308 -3.00 -12.11 -7.18
N ALA A 309 -2.08 -11.14 -7.20
CA ALA A 309 -0.68 -11.40 -7.47
C ALA A 309 -0.01 -12.33 -6.43
N TYR A 310 -0.58 -12.43 -5.24
CA TYR A 310 -0.08 -13.27 -4.14
C TYR A 310 -0.94 -14.51 -3.91
N ALA A 311 -1.88 -14.83 -4.82
CA ALA A 311 -2.73 -16.01 -4.71
C ALA A 311 -1.92 -17.32 -4.56
N GLY A 312 -0.81 -17.44 -5.30
CA GLY A 312 0.10 -18.59 -5.18
C GLY A 312 0.85 -18.64 -3.84
N MET A 313 1.24 -17.48 -3.28
CA MET A 313 1.81 -17.40 -1.93
C MET A 313 0.80 -17.86 -0.86
N ARG A 314 -0.46 -17.44 -0.97
CA ARG A 314 -1.52 -17.87 -0.04
C ARG A 314 -1.79 -19.37 -0.13
N GLU A 315 -1.84 -19.92 -1.34
CA GLU A 315 -1.95 -21.38 -1.54
C GLU A 315 -0.77 -22.12 -0.91
N TYR A 316 0.45 -21.65 -1.13
CA TYR A 316 1.64 -22.24 -0.53
C TYR A 316 1.55 -22.25 1.00
N LEU A 317 1.22 -21.11 1.62
CA LEU A 317 1.14 -21.02 3.08
C LEU A 317 0.04 -21.91 3.66
N ARG A 318 -1.13 -21.97 3.01
CA ARG A 318 -2.20 -22.91 3.40
C ARG A 318 -1.79 -24.38 3.24
N ARG A 319 -0.90 -24.69 2.31
CA ARG A 319 -0.43 -26.05 2.04
C ARG A 319 0.66 -26.49 3.01
N THR A 320 1.54 -25.58 3.40
CA THR A 320 2.72 -25.90 4.22
C THR A 320 2.51 -25.66 5.70
N CYS A 321 1.46 -24.94 6.11
CA CYS A 321 1.21 -24.61 7.51
C CYS A 321 -0.02 -25.35 8.05
N THR A 322 -0.11 -25.45 9.37
CA THR A 322 -1.30 -25.97 10.07
C THR A 322 -2.23 -24.85 10.50
N HIS A 323 -1.67 -23.69 10.83
CA HIS A 323 -2.42 -22.53 11.31
C HIS A 323 -1.71 -21.22 10.98
N GLY A 324 -2.45 -20.12 10.85
CA GLY A 324 -1.86 -18.79 10.73
C GLY A 324 -2.73 -17.68 11.31
N TRP A 325 -2.10 -16.55 11.59
CA TRP A 325 -2.70 -15.35 12.16
C TRP A 325 -2.26 -14.13 11.37
N VAL A 326 -3.21 -13.25 11.06
CA VAL A 326 -2.97 -11.99 10.36
C VAL A 326 -3.56 -10.86 11.20
N ILE A 327 -2.67 -9.97 11.68
CA ILE A 327 -3.03 -8.78 12.45
C ILE A 327 -2.88 -7.57 11.54
N ASN A 328 -3.99 -7.01 11.08
CA ASN A 328 -3.99 -5.77 10.29
C ASN A 328 -3.76 -4.56 11.20
N LEU A 329 -2.65 -3.85 10.97
CA LEU A 329 -2.23 -2.66 11.72
C LEU A 329 -2.64 -1.35 11.05
N SER A 330 -3.27 -1.42 9.87
CA SER A 330 -3.69 -0.27 9.07
C SER A 330 -5.13 -0.43 8.55
N PRO A 331 -6.12 -0.72 9.41
CA PRO A 331 -7.51 -0.83 8.96
C PRO A 331 -8.09 0.49 8.45
N GLU A 332 -7.45 1.62 8.72
CA GLU A 332 -7.80 2.92 8.13
C GLU A 332 -7.50 3.00 6.62
N GLY A 333 -6.79 2.01 6.08
CA GLY A 333 -6.39 1.93 4.67
C GLY A 333 -5.10 2.71 4.40
N HIS A 334 -4.68 2.77 3.13
CA HIS A 334 -3.41 3.40 2.77
C HIS A 334 -3.42 4.94 2.85
N LEU A 335 -2.22 5.50 3.02
CA LEU A 335 -2.01 6.87 3.47
C LEU A 335 -2.80 7.18 4.75
N PRO A 336 -2.82 6.28 5.77
CA PRO A 336 -3.55 6.53 7.00
C PRO A 336 -2.97 7.78 7.69
N ASP A 337 -3.75 8.46 8.52
CA ASP A 337 -3.26 9.65 9.22
C ASP A 337 -2.01 9.35 10.06
N VAL A 338 -1.08 10.29 10.15
CA VAL A 338 0.20 10.09 10.88
C VAL A 338 -0.01 9.57 12.31
N PRO A 339 -0.99 10.07 13.10
CA PRO A 339 -1.23 9.58 14.46
C PRO A 339 -1.72 8.13 14.55
N THR A 340 -2.23 7.52 13.47
CA THR A 340 -2.73 6.13 13.46
C THR A 340 -1.69 5.14 12.95
N ARG A 341 -0.60 5.62 12.34
CA ARG A 341 0.48 4.78 11.81
C ARG A 341 1.32 4.18 12.93
N VAL A 342 1.55 2.87 12.87
CA VAL A 342 2.55 2.19 13.73
C VAL A 342 3.95 2.76 13.51
N PHE A 343 4.28 3.08 12.26
CA PHE A 343 5.50 3.77 11.86
C PHE A 343 5.15 5.13 11.21
N PRO A 344 5.46 6.29 11.84
CA PRO A 344 4.95 7.59 11.39
C PRO A 344 5.22 7.95 9.92
N LYS A 345 6.36 7.51 9.37
CA LYS A 345 6.78 7.79 7.99
C LYS A 345 6.21 6.82 6.96
N ILE A 346 5.65 5.68 7.38
CA ILE A 346 5.18 4.62 6.47
C ILE A 346 3.74 4.88 6.06
N LYS A 347 3.55 5.06 4.76
CA LYS A 347 2.25 5.35 4.15
C LYS A 347 1.51 4.10 3.67
N THR A 348 2.21 2.97 3.59
CA THR A 348 1.69 1.67 3.14
C THR A 348 0.94 0.96 4.27
N GLU A 349 -0.10 0.20 3.92
CA GLU A 349 -0.82 -0.66 4.86
C GLU A 349 0.08 -1.80 5.37
N LEU A 350 0.14 -2.00 6.68
CA LEU A 350 1.00 -2.99 7.32
C LEU A 350 0.20 -4.06 8.05
N ALA A 351 0.76 -5.27 8.12
CA ALA A 351 0.25 -6.35 8.93
C ALA A 351 1.37 -7.18 9.55
N ILE A 352 1.07 -7.77 10.70
CA ILE A 352 1.85 -8.88 11.26
C ILE A 352 1.24 -10.17 10.72
N GLY A 353 2.02 -10.97 10.00
CA GLY A 353 1.67 -12.32 9.61
C GLY A 353 2.43 -13.32 10.44
N ILE A 354 1.74 -14.35 10.95
CA ILE A 354 2.33 -15.44 11.73
C ILE A 354 1.83 -16.76 11.16
N PHE A 355 2.71 -17.62 10.69
CA PHE A 355 2.34 -18.91 10.12
C PHE A 355 3.12 -20.03 10.82
N ALA A 356 2.39 -21.04 11.30
CA ALA A 356 2.93 -22.14 12.08
C ALA A 356 2.71 -23.48 11.37
N ARG A 357 3.76 -24.32 11.36
CA ARG A 357 3.71 -25.71 10.91
C ARG A 357 3.97 -26.62 12.11
N ALA A 358 2.94 -27.34 12.54
CA ALA A 358 3.05 -28.40 13.52
C ALA A 358 3.27 -29.77 12.84
N ASN A 359 3.59 -30.80 13.63
CA ASN A 359 3.87 -32.16 13.15
C ASN A 359 2.71 -32.85 12.41
N ASN A 360 1.49 -32.36 12.59
CA ASN A 360 0.26 -32.91 12.01
C ASN A 360 -0.18 -32.20 10.71
N CYS A 361 0.74 -31.48 10.06
CA CYS A 361 0.46 -30.81 8.79
C CYS A 361 0.07 -31.82 7.69
N ASP A 362 -1.10 -31.63 7.09
CA ASP A 362 -1.55 -32.36 5.90
C ASP A 362 -1.61 -31.39 4.72
N GLU A 363 -0.77 -31.61 3.70
CA GLU A 363 -0.68 -30.76 2.51
C GLU A 363 -1.95 -30.79 1.63
N ASN A 364 -2.91 -31.67 1.93
CA ASN A 364 -4.21 -31.75 1.26
C ASN A 364 -5.32 -30.99 2.00
N THR A 365 -5.04 -30.51 3.21
CA THR A 365 -6.00 -29.77 4.03
C THR A 365 -5.51 -28.32 4.17
N PRO A 366 -6.27 -27.31 3.70
CA PRO A 366 -5.85 -25.92 3.83
C PRO A 366 -5.72 -25.49 5.30
N ALA A 367 -4.62 -24.82 5.64
CA ALA A 367 -4.41 -24.22 6.96
C ALA A 367 -5.56 -23.28 7.33
N LYS A 368 -5.97 -23.31 8.61
CA LYS A 368 -6.89 -22.33 9.17
C LYS A 368 -6.15 -21.02 9.42
N ILE A 369 -6.67 -19.92 8.88
CA ILE A 369 -6.09 -18.59 9.06
C ILE A 369 -7.09 -17.70 9.78
N GLU A 370 -6.64 -17.09 10.88
CA GLU A 370 -7.38 -16.14 11.70
C GLU A 370 -6.96 -14.70 11.39
N TYR A 371 -7.92 -13.78 11.42
CA TYR A 371 -7.72 -12.37 11.07
C TYR A 371 -8.28 -11.43 12.14
N ILE A 372 -7.55 -10.35 12.43
CA ILE A 372 -8.00 -9.26 13.32
C ILE A 372 -7.52 -7.90 12.82
N GLU A 373 -8.25 -6.85 13.18
CA GLU A 373 -7.92 -5.45 12.88
C GLU A 373 -7.69 -4.67 14.16
N LEU A 374 -6.59 -3.93 14.22
CA LEU A 374 -6.32 -3.01 15.34
C LEU A 374 -6.59 -1.58 14.89
N HIS A 375 -7.65 -0.99 15.43
CA HIS A 375 -8.13 0.35 15.10
C HIS A 375 -7.60 1.42 16.06
N GLY A 376 -7.61 2.68 15.65
CA GLY A 376 -7.39 3.83 16.53
C GLY A 376 -6.02 4.50 16.36
N ARG A 377 -5.63 5.31 17.35
CA ARG A 377 -4.33 5.97 17.40
C ARG A 377 -3.24 4.94 17.69
N ARG A 378 -2.00 5.31 17.37
CA ARG A 378 -0.81 4.48 17.55
C ARG A 378 -0.69 3.86 18.95
N THR A 379 -0.94 4.65 20.00
CA THR A 379 -0.88 4.17 21.39
C THR A 379 -1.99 3.17 21.71
N GLU A 380 -3.19 3.37 21.17
CA GLU A 380 -4.32 2.46 21.35
C GLU A 380 -4.05 1.12 20.65
N LYS A 381 -3.49 1.15 19.44
CA LYS A 381 -3.04 -0.05 18.72
C LYS A 381 -1.97 -0.82 19.50
N PHE A 382 -1.04 -0.13 20.16
CA PHE A 382 0.00 -0.76 20.99
C PHE A 382 -0.61 -1.48 22.18
N SER A 383 -1.52 -0.84 22.93
CA SER A 383 -2.21 -1.47 24.06
C SER A 383 -3.09 -2.65 23.62
N ALA A 384 -3.75 -2.55 22.46
CA ALA A 384 -4.53 -3.66 21.90
C ALA A 384 -3.64 -4.85 21.53
N LEU A 385 -2.47 -4.60 20.94
CA LEU A 385 -1.51 -5.65 20.58
C LEU A 385 -0.88 -6.32 21.80
N GLU A 386 -0.58 -5.54 22.85
CA GLU A 386 -0.01 -6.04 24.11
C GLU A 386 -0.97 -7.01 24.82
N SER A 387 -2.27 -6.72 24.80
CA SER A 387 -3.31 -7.53 25.44
C SER A 387 -3.86 -8.68 24.58
N LEU A 388 -3.50 -8.75 23.29
CA LEU A 388 -4.06 -9.72 22.35
C LEU A 388 -3.65 -11.17 22.69
N GLY A 389 -4.62 -12.04 22.96
CA GLY A 389 -4.41 -13.49 23.07
C GLY A 389 -4.61 -14.21 21.74
N ILE A 390 -3.95 -15.36 21.54
CA ILE A 390 -4.11 -16.18 20.31
C ILE A 390 -5.46 -16.91 20.23
N GLU A 391 -6.16 -17.07 21.36
CA GLU A 391 -7.50 -17.66 21.47
C GLU A 391 -8.59 -16.60 21.74
N SER A 392 -8.32 -15.33 21.46
CA SER A 392 -9.28 -14.24 21.63
C SER A 392 -10.55 -14.45 20.78
N ASP A 393 -11.71 -14.08 21.31
CA ASP A 393 -12.99 -14.08 20.58
C ASP A 393 -13.06 -12.99 19.49
N GLN A 394 -12.10 -12.06 19.49
CA GLN A 394 -11.96 -11.02 18.47
C GLN A 394 -11.40 -11.53 17.14
N TRP A 395 -10.80 -12.73 17.12
CA TRP A 395 -10.32 -13.33 15.90
C TRP A 395 -11.48 -13.75 14.99
N ARG A 396 -11.34 -13.47 13.71
CA ARG A 396 -12.31 -13.86 12.67
C ARG A 396 -11.65 -14.84 11.72
N THR A 397 -12.27 -16.00 11.56
CA THR A 397 -11.80 -17.00 10.59
C THR A 397 -11.95 -16.45 9.16
N THR A 398 -10.88 -16.61 8.38
CA THR A 398 -10.84 -16.23 6.97
C THR A 398 -11.49 -17.30 6.08
N SER A 399 -11.65 -17.00 4.78
CA SER A 399 -12.05 -17.99 3.79
C SER A 399 -11.10 -19.22 3.78
N ASP A 400 -11.63 -20.41 3.53
CA ASP A 400 -10.91 -21.68 3.57
C ASP A 400 -10.35 -22.14 2.21
N GLY A 401 -10.78 -21.53 1.11
CA GLY A 401 -10.31 -21.87 -0.23
C GLY A 401 -8.81 -21.60 -0.42
N TRP A 402 -8.10 -22.50 -1.10
CA TRP A 402 -6.63 -22.47 -1.26
C TRP A 402 -6.01 -21.10 -1.57
N ARG A 403 -6.62 -20.35 -2.50
CA ARG A 403 -6.10 -19.06 -3.01
C ARG A 403 -6.85 -17.84 -2.50
N GLU A 404 -7.91 -18.06 -1.72
CA GLU A 404 -8.76 -16.98 -1.23
C GLU A 404 -7.97 -16.01 -0.34
N PRO A 405 -8.38 -14.74 -0.25
CA PRO A 405 -7.77 -13.78 0.66
C PRO A 405 -7.65 -14.30 2.10
N PHE A 406 -6.65 -13.81 2.83
CA PHE A 406 -6.53 -13.94 4.28
C PHE A 406 -7.31 -12.82 4.98
N THR A 407 -8.50 -12.53 4.50
CA THR A 407 -9.46 -11.64 5.15
C THR A 407 -10.72 -12.43 5.51
N PRO A 408 -11.51 -11.95 6.48
CA PRO A 408 -12.71 -12.66 6.92
C PRO A 408 -13.62 -12.97 5.73
N ALA A 409 -14.18 -14.17 5.71
CA ALA A 409 -15.06 -14.58 4.62
C ALA A 409 -16.22 -13.58 4.47
N PRO A 410 -16.55 -13.17 3.23
CA PRO A 410 -17.73 -12.35 3.01
C PRO A 410 -18.98 -13.11 3.43
N SER A 411 -19.98 -12.39 3.94
CA SER A 411 -21.30 -12.95 4.20
C SER A 411 -21.94 -13.57 2.95
N ASP A 412 -22.79 -14.58 3.14
CA ASP A 412 -23.50 -15.24 2.04
C ASP A 412 -24.31 -14.25 1.17
N SER A 413 -24.94 -13.25 1.80
CA SER A 413 -25.67 -12.19 1.10
C SER A 413 -24.79 -11.39 0.15
N TRP A 414 -23.54 -11.12 0.52
CA TRP A 414 -22.60 -10.37 -0.30
C TRP A 414 -22.20 -11.12 -1.57
N VAL A 415 -21.97 -12.43 -1.46
CA VAL A 415 -21.56 -13.26 -2.60
C VAL A 415 -22.66 -13.33 -3.67
N ASN A 416 -23.93 -13.19 -3.26
CA ASN A 416 -25.10 -13.18 -4.15
C ASN A 416 -25.29 -11.87 -4.91
N TYR A 417 -24.62 -10.78 -4.52
CA TYR A 417 -24.67 -9.52 -5.27
C TYR A 417 -23.74 -9.57 -6.49
N PRO A 418 -24.16 -9.13 -7.68
CA PRO A 418 -23.29 -9.07 -8.85
C PRO A 418 -22.12 -8.10 -8.63
N LYS A 419 -20.92 -8.47 -9.12
CA LYS A 419 -19.76 -7.58 -9.15
C LYS A 419 -20.01 -6.43 -10.11
N LEU A 420 -19.56 -5.23 -9.76
CA LEU A 420 -19.74 -4.06 -10.63
C LEU A 420 -19.11 -4.26 -12.02
N GLY A 421 -17.89 -4.83 -12.06
CA GLY A 421 -17.21 -5.15 -13.33
C GLY A 421 -17.80 -6.32 -14.13
N ASP A 422 -18.80 -7.04 -13.59
CA ASP A 422 -19.59 -8.00 -14.36
C ASP A 422 -20.86 -7.37 -14.92
N LEU A 423 -21.39 -6.31 -14.27
CA LEU A 423 -22.50 -5.51 -14.79
C LEU A 423 -22.07 -4.56 -15.91
N PHE A 424 -20.85 -4.01 -15.81
CA PHE A 424 -20.20 -3.16 -16.81
C PHE A 424 -18.92 -3.84 -17.32
N PRO A 425 -19.02 -4.77 -18.30
CA PRO A 425 -17.95 -5.74 -18.56
C PRO A 425 -16.67 -5.11 -19.14
N TRP A 426 -16.80 -4.12 -20.01
CA TRP A 426 -15.65 -3.40 -20.56
C TRP A 426 -15.12 -2.40 -19.54
N SER A 427 -13.82 -2.49 -19.26
CA SER A 427 -13.15 -1.60 -18.33
C SER A 427 -11.75 -1.23 -18.79
N ASN A 428 -11.18 -0.21 -18.14
CA ASN A 428 -9.82 0.26 -18.38
C ASN A 428 -9.21 0.80 -17.07
N THR A 429 -7.91 1.07 -17.03
CA THR A 429 -7.23 1.62 -15.84
C THR A 429 -7.29 3.14 -15.74
N GLY A 430 -7.79 3.85 -16.76
CA GLY A 430 -7.69 5.31 -16.90
C GLY A 430 -6.46 5.73 -17.71
N VAL A 431 -6.37 7.01 -18.06
CA VAL A 431 -5.22 7.58 -18.78
C VAL A 431 -4.01 7.61 -17.83
N THR A 432 -2.85 7.15 -18.29
CA THR A 432 -1.64 7.09 -17.46
C THR A 432 -0.49 7.85 -18.12
N PRO A 433 -0.20 9.09 -17.70
CA PRO A 433 0.97 9.81 -18.16
C PRO A 433 2.27 9.24 -17.61
N SER A 434 2.26 8.70 -16.38
CA SER A 434 3.43 8.30 -15.59
C SER A 434 4.42 9.44 -15.27
N ARG A 435 4.03 10.69 -15.52
CA ARG A 435 4.79 11.91 -15.23
C ARG A 435 3.81 13.01 -14.83
N GLY A 436 4.03 13.61 -13.65
CA GLY A 436 3.09 14.57 -13.07
C GLY A 436 2.97 15.88 -13.85
N TRP A 437 4.06 16.31 -14.49
CA TRP A 437 4.16 17.64 -15.10
C TRP A 437 3.22 17.83 -16.31
N VAL A 438 2.76 16.73 -16.91
CA VAL A 438 1.86 16.70 -18.08
C VAL A 438 0.42 17.07 -17.72
N SER A 439 0.09 17.22 -16.44
CA SER A 439 -1.20 17.71 -15.96
C SER A 439 -1.06 18.91 -15.03
N SER A 440 -2.01 19.84 -15.11
CA SER A 440 -2.03 21.06 -14.30
C SER A 440 -3.42 21.72 -14.31
N PRO A 441 -3.81 22.45 -13.25
CA PRO A 441 -4.98 23.33 -13.28
C PRO A 441 -4.76 24.62 -14.10
N SER A 442 -3.55 24.89 -14.60
CA SER A 442 -3.19 26.09 -15.41
C SER A 442 -2.62 25.69 -16.77
N ALA A 443 -3.23 26.19 -17.85
CA ALA A 443 -2.77 25.98 -19.22
C ALA A 443 -1.39 26.64 -19.46
N ASP A 444 -1.18 27.85 -18.93
CA ASP A 444 0.10 28.57 -19.02
C ASP A 444 1.24 27.80 -18.35
N THR A 445 0.93 27.12 -17.24
CA THR A 445 1.88 26.23 -16.57
C THR A 445 2.24 25.05 -17.46
N LEU A 446 1.26 24.37 -18.09
CA LEU A 446 1.54 23.27 -19.03
C LEU A 446 2.38 23.73 -20.22
N TYR A 447 2.04 24.89 -20.79
CA TYR A 447 2.77 25.47 -21.90
C TYR A 447 4.22 25.75 -21.51
N SER A 448 4.43 26.40 -20.36
CA SER A 448 5.77 26.69 -19.84
C SER A 448 6.58 25.43 -19.60
N ARG A 449 5.97 24.39 -19.00
CA ARG A 449 6.62 23.07 -18.81
C ARG A 449 7.01 22.42 -20.14
N PHE A 450 6.10 22.44 -21.12
CA PHE A 450 6.35 21.90 -22.44
C PHE A 450 7.47 22.64 -23.17
N VAL A 451 7.47 23.98 -23.16
CA VAL A 451 8.52 24.79 -23.76
C VAL A 451 9.88 24.45 -23.14
N ASN A 452 9.97 24.43 -21.80
CA ASN A 452 11.23 24.10 -21.10
C ASN A 452 11.77 22.72 -21.51
N LEU A 453 10.90 21.72 -21.67
CA LEU A 453 11.30 20.40 -22.16
C LEU A 453 11.86 20.44 -23.58
N ILE A 454 11.15 21.10 -24.52
CA ILE A 454 11.52 21.12 -25.94
C ILE A 454 12.79 21.95 -26.16
N THR A 455 12.99 23.03 -25.38
CA THR A 455 14.14 23.91 -25.53
C THR A 455 15.40 23.44 -24.82
N GLU A 456 15.33 22.43 -23.94
CA GLU A 456 16.51 21.92 -23.22
C GLU A 456 17.48 21.24 -24.22
N PRO A 457 18.68 21.81 -24.47
CA PRO A 457 19.60 21.27 -25.48
C PRO A 457 20.35 20.02 -25.00
N ASP A 458 20.55 19.85 -23.70
CA ASP A 458 21.28 18.71 -23.16
C ASP A 458 20.40 17.45 -23.12
N LYS A 459 20.89 16.38 -23.74
CA LYS A 459 20.15 15.12 -23.84
C LYS A 459 19.84 14.52 -22.46
N GLY A 460 20.83 14.49 -21.56
CA GLY A 460 20.69 13.88 -20.24
C GLY A 460 19.71 14.64 -19.36
N LYS A 461 19.78 15.98 -19.37
CA LYS A 461 18.81 16.85 -18.68
C LYS A 461 17.42 16.71 -19.28
N ARG A 462 17.29 16.64 -20.61
CA ARG A 462 15.98 16.43 -21.26
C ARG A 462 15.36 15.11 -20.85
N ASP A 463 16.14 14.03 -20.82
CA ASP A 463 15.66 12.72 -20.37
C ASP A 463 15.21 12.75 -18.89
N ALA A 464 15.96 13.46 -18.04
CA ALA A 464 15.60 13.69 -16.65
C ALA A 464 14.34 14.56 -16.50
N LEU A 465 14.19 15.65 -17.25
CA LEU A 465 12.98 16.49 -17.22
C LEU A 465 11.74 15.74 -17.75
N PHE A 466 11.93 14.89 -18.75
CA PHE A 466 10.85 14.12 -19.36
C PHE A 466 10.31 13.02 -18.44
N HIS A 467 11.15 12.46 -17.56
CA HIS A 467 10.93 11.16 -16.90
C HIS A 467 10.72 10.04 -17.93
N THR A 468 11.80 9.67 -18.63
CA THR A 468 11.77 8.63 -19.66
C THR A 468 11.37 7.28 -19.10
N THR A 469 10.58 6.54 -19.87
CA THR A 469 10.14 5.19 -19.54
C THR A 469 10.44 4.26 -20.71
N ALA A 470 10.23 2.96 -20.51
CA ALA A 470 10.33 1.99 -21.60
C ALA A 470 9.34 2.27 -22.76
N THR A 471 8.26 3.03 -22.51
CA THR A 471 7.23 3.29 -23.52
C THR A 471 7.20 4.72 -24.06
N CYS A 472 7.76 5.68 -23.33
CA CYS A 472 7.78 7.10 -23.69
C CYS A 472 9.20 7.65 -23.58
N THR A 473 9.68 8.25 -24.68
CA THR A 473 10.90 9.06 -24.71
C THR A 473 10.68 10.27 -25.61
N PRO A 474 11.46 11.35 -25.44
CA PRO A 474 11.41 12.49 -26.38
C PRO A 474 11.73 12.10 -27.83
N TYR A 475 12.41 10.98 -28.04
CA TYR A 475 13.02 10.57 -29.31
C TYR A 475 12.16 9.59 -30.12
N ARG A 476 10.94 9.28 -29.66
CA ARG A 476 10.07 8.28 -30.30
C ARG A 476 8.66 8.85 -30.50
N GLY A 477 8.19 8.80 -31.74
CA GLY A 477 6.79 9.07 -32.07
C GLY A 477 5.83 7.98 -31.61
N LYS A 478 4.54 8.31 -31.53
CA LYS A 478 3.43 7.43 -31.16
C LYS A 478 2.21 7.67 -32.05
N LYS A 479 1.35 6.66 -32.14
CA LYS A 479 0.05 6.80 -32.80
C LYS A 479 -0.75 7.92 -32.15
N ARG A 480 -1.39 8.74 -32.98
CA ARG A 480 -2.20 9.90 -32.56
C ARG A 480 -3.34 9.49 -31.63
N LEU A 481 -3.67 10.41 -30.73
CA LEU A 481 -4.87 10.28 -29.90
C LEU A 481 -6.12 10.49 -30.77
N PRO A 482 -7.21 9.75 -30.51
CA PRO A 482 -8.49 9.96 -31.16
C PRO A 482 -9.01 11.39 -31.00
N ASP A 483 -9.52 11.97 -32.10
CA ASP A 483 -10.05 13.34 -32.20
C ASP A 483 -9.06 14.45 -31.80
N VAL A 484 -7.75 14.17 -31.87
CA VAL A 484 -6.69 15.17 -31.68
C VAL A 484 -5.92 15.33 -33.00
N SER A 485 -5.83 16.57 -33.49
CA SER A 485 -5.21 16.88 -34.79
C SER A 485 -3.67 16.89 -34.77
N LEU A 486 -3.06 16.88 -33.59
CA LEU A 486 -1.61 16.91 -33.41
C LEU A 486 -0.92 15.69 -34.02
N ASP A 487 0.11 15.93 -34.82
CA ASP A 487 0.93 14.85 -35.36
C ASP A 487 1.95 14.37 -34.33
N THR A 488 1.70 13.19 -33.78
CA THR A 488 2.55 12.57 -32.77
C THR A 488 3.43 11.46 -33.34
N GLU A 489 3.36 11.17 -34.64
CA GLU A 489 4.18 10.11 -35.26
C GLU A 489 5.65 10.49 -35.40
N LEU A 490 5.93 11.81 -35.40
CA LEU A 490 7.27 12.34 -35.28
C LEU A 490 7.67 12.48 -33.80
N PRO A 491 8.95 12.23 -33.44
CA PRO A 491 9.47 12.48 -32.10
C PRO A 491 9.25 13.92 -31.60
N LEU A 492 9.36 14.13 -30.29
CA LEU A 492 9.31 15.49 -29.71
C LEU A 492 10.57 16.28 -30.02
N ASP A 493 11.73 15.62 -30.09
CA ASP A 493 13.01 16.28 -30.38
C ASP A 493 13.15 16.76 -31.83
N SER A 494 12.25 16.37 -32.72
CA SER A 494 12.17 16.96 -34.06
C SER A 494 11.47 18.33 -34.09
N ILE A 495 10.89 18.78 -32.98
CA ILE A 495 10.27 20.10 -32.86
C ILE A 495 11.38 21.15 -32.73
N ALA A 496 11.69 21.84 -33.82
CA ALA A 496 12.74 22.87 -33.84
C ALA A 496 12.34 24.16 -33.10
N VAL A 497 11.04 24.49 -33.11
CA VAL A 497 10.47 25.68 -32.47
C VAL A 497 9.21 25.24 -31.73
N PRO A 498 9.06 25.57 -30.43
CA PRO A 498 7.82 25.28 -29.70
C PRO A 498 6.61 25.89 -30.42
N PRO A 499 5.49 25.15 -30.57
CA PRO A 499 4.29 25.70 -31.17
C PRO A 499 3.74 26.84 -30.32
N ALA A 500 2.97 27.75 -30.92
CA ALA A 500 2.38 28.88 -30.20
C ALA A 500 1.32 28.46 -29.16
N ASP A 501 0.77 27.25 -29.32
CA ASP A 501 -0.19 26.64 -28.41
C ASP A 501 0.00 25.10 -28.42
N ILE A 502 -0.42 24.45 -27.35
CA ILE A 502 -0.40 22.99 -27.20
C ILE A 502 -1.82 22.47 -26.98
N PRO A 503 -2.23 21.36 -27.64
CA PRO A 503 -3.55 20.81 -27.44
C PRO A 503 -3.69 20.31 -25.99
N THR A 504 -4.77 20.70 -25.33
CA THR A 504 -5.10 20.24 -23.98
C THR A 504 -6.50 19.64 -23.95
N GLU A 505 -6.72 18.73 -23.00
CA GLU A 505 -8.02 18.08 -22.76
C GLU A 505 -8.35 18.20 -21.27
N THR A 506 -9.63 18.40 -20.94
CA THR A 506 -10.07 18.41 -19.54
C THR A 506 -10.25 16.98 -19.06
N ILE A 507 -9.55 16.61 -17.99
CA ILE A 507 -9.61 15.29 -17.39
C ILE A 507 -10.16 15.35 -15.97
N GLN A 508 -10.81 14.27 -15.54
CA GLN A 508 -11.04 14.03 -14.13
C GLN A 508 -9.74 13.55 -13.50
N TYR A 509 -8.97 14.50 -12.95
CA TYR A 509 -7.67 14.21 -12.36
C TYR A 509 -7.83 13.51 -11.01
N ARG A 510 -8.64 14.05 -10.11
CA ARG A 510 -9.06 13.39 -8.85
C ARG A 510 -10.56 13.58 -8.66
N SER A 511 -11.20 12.89 -7.71
CA SER A 511 -12.61 13.11 -7.38
C SER A 511 -12.88 14.59 -7.08
N PHE A 512 -13.79 15.20 -7.84
CA PHE A 512 -14.11 16.65 -7.83
C PHE A 512 -12.97 17.61 -8.24
N ASP A 513 -11.82 17.12 -8.72
CA ASP A 513 -10.73 17.95 -9.25
C ASP A 513 -10.57 17.73 -10.76
N LEU A 514 -11.00 18.73 -11.52
CA LEU A 514 -10.77 18.82 -12.95
C LEU A 514 -9.45 19.55 -13.21
N GLN A 515 -8.63 18.98 -14.08
CA GLN A 515 -7.38 19.58 -14.54
C GLN A 515 -7.24 19.41 -16.04
N LEU A 516 -6.26 20.11 -16.62
CA LEU A 516 -5.88 19.95 -18.01
C LEU A 516 -4.76 18.92 -18.12
N ILE A 517 -4.80 18.11 -19.17
CA ILE A 517 -3.68 17.27 -19.62
C ILE A 517 -3.21 17.76 -20.99
N ILE A 518 -1.90 17.71 -21.25
CA ILE A 518 -1.40 17.90 -22.62
C ILE A 518 -1.84 16.69 -23.46
N ALA A 519 -2.68 16.93 -24.47
CA ALA A 519 -3.23 15.91 -25.34
C ALA A 519 -2.21 15.49 -26.42
N ASP A 520 -1.07 14.97 -25.98
CA ASP A 520 0.01 14.45 -26.84
C ASP A 520 0.34 13.02 -26.43
N ALA A 521 0.09 12.07 -27.34
CA ALA A 521 0.34 10.65 -27.10
C ALA A 521 1.78 10.36 -26.65
N ARG A 522 2.77 11.12 -27.13
CA ARG A 522 4.20 10.95 -26.81
C ARG A 522 4.49 11.20 -25.33
N LEU A 523 3.65 12.00 -24.67
CA LEU A 523 3.74 12.33 -23.25
C LEU A 523 2.96 11.36 -22.35
N ILE A 524 2.28 10.36 -22.92
CA ILE A 524 1.38 9.48 -22.18
C ILE A 524 1.79 8.01 -22.35
N ASP A 525 2.16 7.36 -21.24
CA ASP A 525 2.58 5.95 -21.19
C ASP A 525 1.45 5.00 -21.58
N ARG A 526 0.25 5.20 -21.02
CA ARG A 526 -0.96 4.47 -21.41
C ARG A 526 -2.05 5.46 -21.80
N PRO A 527 -2.15 5.80 -23.11
CA PRO A 527 -3.15 6.76 -23.56
C PRO A 527 -4.57 6.21 -23.50
N CYS A 528 -4.75 4.88 -23.49
CA CYS A 528 -6.07 4.24 -23.46
C CYS A 528 -7.01 4.77 -24.57
N PRO A 529 -6.67 4.60 -25.87
CA PRO A 529 -7.40 5.26 -26.98
C PRO A 529 -8.90 4.98 -27.01
N SER A 530 -9.35 3.82 -26.55
CA SER A 530 -10.77 3.50 -26.47
C SER A 530 -11.54 4.37 -25.47
N LEU A 531 -10.89 4.86 -24.40
CA LEU A 531 -11.50 5.87 -23.52
C LEU A 531 -11.58 7.23 -24.19
N TRP A 532 -10.56 7.61 -24.99
CA TRP A 532 -10.61 8.83 -25.79
C TRP A 532 -11.80 8.76 -26.76
N GLU A 533 -11.89 7.73 -27.60
CA GLU A 533 -13.02 7.57 -28.54
C GLU A 533 -14.37 7.62 -27.82
N ALA A 534 -14.51 6.93 -26.68
CA ALA A 534 -15.76 6.90 -25.92
C ALA A 534 -16.13 8.25 -25.29
N ARG A 535 -15.17 9.15 -25.03
CA ARG A 535 -15.45 10.46 -24.41
C ARG A 535 -16.38 11.34 -25.24
N GLY A 536 -16.37 11.17 -26.57
CA GLY A 536 -17.20 11.93 -27.50
C GLY A 536 -18.62 11.39 -27.67
N VAL A 537 -18.96 10.26 -27.03
CA VAL A 537 -20.29 9.65 -27.13
C VAL A 537 -21.31 10.46 -26.31
N ALA A 538 -22.44 10.81 -26.92
CA ALA A 538 -23.49 11.56 -26.24
C ALA A 538 -24.05 10.79 -25.02
N GLY A 539 -24.15 11.46 -23.89
CA GLY A 539 -24.63 10.85 -22.64
C GLY A 539 -23.59 9.98 -21.93
N GLN A 540 -22.32 10.00 -22.37
CA GLN A 540 -21.26 9.21 -21.77
C GLN A 540 -21.01 9.59 -20.31
N ILE A 541 -20.83 8.55 -19.50
CA ILE A 541 -20.38 8.63 -18.11
C ILE A 541 -19.33 7.55 -17.89
N PHE A 542 -18.29 7.88 -17.15
CA PHE A 542 -17.28 6.96 -16.66
C PHE A 542 -17.51 6.71 -15.18
N LEU A 543 -17.77 5.47 -14.81
CA LEU A 543 -17.82 5.03 -13.42
C LEU A 543 -16.41 4.61 -13.00
N VAL A 544 -15.95 5.05 -11.84
CA VAL A 544 -14.61 4.77 -11.32
C VAL A 544 -14.71 4.09 -9.96
N GLU A 545 -14.10 2.91 -9.83
CA GLU A 545 -14.09 2.10 -8.60
C GLU A 545 -12.67 1.69 -8.18
N GLN A 546 -12.53 1.25 -6.93
CA GLN A 546 -11.33 0.59 -6.41
C GLN A 546 -11.48 -0.93 -6.42
N HIS A 547 -11.40 -1.54 -7.61
CA HIS A 547 -11.63 -2.99 -7.76
C HIS A 547 -10.63 -3.91 -7.04
N ASN A 548 -9.40 -3.45 -6.81
CA ASN A 548 -8.30 -4.24 -6.22
C ASN A 548 -7.95 -3.82 -4.79
N TYR A 549 -8.68 -2.86 -4.22
CA TYR A 549 -8.43 -2.31 -2.90
C TYR A 549 -9.76 -2.14 -2.16
N ASN A 550 -9.71 -2.05 -0.84
CA ASN A 550 -10.85 -1.51 -0.11
C ASN A 550 -11.05 -0.05 -0.58
N PRO A 551 -12.26 0.38 -0.98
CA PRO A 551 -12.50 1.74 -1.42
C PRO A 551 -12.18 2.78 -0.34
N GLY A 552 -12.21 2.43 0.95
CA GLY A 552 -11.97 3.31 2.08
C GLY A 552 -13.20 4.12 2.48
N ARG A 553 -13.00 5.15 3.32
CA ARG A 553 -14.07 6.05 3.77
C ARG A 553 -14.62 6.89 2.61
N GLY A 554 -15.92 7.14 2.63
CA GLY A 554 -16.63 7.86 1.56
C GLY A 554 -17.38 6.92 0.61
N PRO A 555 -17.71 7.35 -0.62
CA PRO A 555 -18.47 6.53 -1.56
C PRO A 555 -17.68 5.32 -2.06
N GLY A 556 -18.37 4.24 -2.46
CA GLY A 556 -17.75 3.07 -3.11
C GLY A 556 -17.48 3.26 -4.61
N LEU A 557 -18.03 4.33 -5.20
CA LEU A 557 -18.02 4.63 -6.63
C LEU A 557 -17.98 6.14 -6.87
N PHE A 558 -17.25 6.58 -7.88
CA PHE A 558 -17.27 7.96 -8.38
C PHE A 558 -17.72 7.98 -9.84
N ALA A 559 -18.52 8.97 -10.25
CA ALA A 559 -19.01 9.09 -11.61
C ALA A 559 -18.61 10.43 -12.22
N THR A 560 -18.10 10.42 -13.46
CA THR A 560 -17.67 11.63 -14.16
C THR A 560 -17.97 11.55 -15.66
N PRO A 561 -18.37 12.65 -16.33
CA PRO A 561 -18.43 12.70 -17.79
C PRO A 561 -17.05 12.95 -18.43
N PHE A 562 -16.05 13.34 -17.64
CA PHE A 562 -14.72 13.69 -18.13
C PHE A 562 -13.82 12.46 -18.20
N LEU A 563 -12.81 12.51 -19.07
CA LEU A 563 -11.85 11.42 -19.24
C LEU A 563 -11.08 11.17 -17.92
N PRO A 564 -11.13 9.96 -17.33
CA PRO A 564 -10.49 9.75 -16.02
C PRO A 564 -8.98 9.50 -16.13
N ASP A 565 -8.21 10.17 -15.26
CA ASP A 565 -6.84 9.77 -14.93
C ASP A 565 -6.82 8.40 -14.23
N GLN A 566 -5.71 7.68 -14.32
CA GLN A 566 -5.56 6.39 -13.65
C GLN A 566 -5.83 6.47 -12.13
N HIS A 567 -5.45 7.58 -11.52
CA HIS A 567 -5.55 7.81 -10.08
C HIS A 567 -6.78 8.65 -9.70
N CYS A 568 -7.77 8.75 -10.60
CA CYS A 568 -8.98 9.57 -10.48
C CYS A 568 -9.71 9.42 -9.14
N PHE A 569 -9.87 8.21 -8.61
CA PHE A 569 -10.75 8.00 -7.46
C PHE A 569 -10.23 8.67 -6.17
N ASN A 570 -9.02 8.31 -5.73
CA ASN A 570 -8.43 8.79 -4.47
C ASN A 570 -6.90 8.92 -4.53
N GLY A 571 -6.32 9.11 -5.72
CA GLY A 571 -4.86 9.11 -5.89
C GLY A 571 -4.27 7.71 -6.09
N ARG A 572 -5.08 6.65 -6.15
CA ARG A 572 -4.65 5.29 -6.46
C ARG A 572 -5.29 4.75 -7.72
N GLY A 573 -4.55 3.86 -8.39
CA GLY A 573 -5.00 3.19 -9.60
C GLY A 573 -6.30 2.42 -9.37
N GLY A 574 -7.37 2.83 -10.06
CA GLY A 574 -8.68 2.20 -9.99
C GLY A 574 -9.04 1.44 -11.27
N ARG A 575 -10.33 1.18 -11.43
CA ARG A 575 -10.94 0.70 -12.67
C ARG A 575 -11.95 1.72 -13.15
N VAL A 576 -11.87 2.05 -14.44
CA VAL A 576 -12.82 2.87 -15.17
C VAL A 576 -13.76 1.97 -15.94
N LEU A 577 -15.06 2.19 -15.78
CA LEU A 577 -16.17 1.44 -16.35
C LEU A 577 -17.04 2.44 -17.16
N PRO A 578 -16.75 2.61 -18.46
CA PRO A 578 -17.52 3.48 -19.35
C PRO A 578 -18.99 3.02 -19.47
N LEU A 579 -19.96 3.93 -19.57
CA LEU A 579 -21.36 3.57 -19.80
C LEU A 579 -21.63 3.12 -21.24
N PHE A 580 -21.00 3.78 -22.22
CA PHE A 580 -21.09 3.43 -23.63
C PHE A 580 -19.72 3.10 -24.20
N HIS A 581 -19.70 2.17 -25.15
CA HIS A 581 -18.56 1.87 -26.01
C HIS A 581 -18.31 2.98 -27.03
N PRO A 582 -17.10 3.03 -27.64
CA PRO A 582 -16.79 3.94 -28.74
C PRO A 582 -17.80 3.96 -29.89
N ASP A 583 -18.51 2.86 -30.16
CA ASP A 583 -19.53 2.82 -31.21
C ASP A 583 -20.89 3.43 -30.82
N GLY A 584 -21.08 3.73 -29.54
CA GLY A 584 -22.33 4.24 -28.94
C GLY A 584 -23.20 3.16 -28.29
N THR A 585 -22.84 1.88 -28.38
CA THR A 585 -23.60 0.80 -27.73
C THR A 585 -23.36 0.78 -26.22
N PRO A 586 -24.35 0.40 -25.39
CA PRO A 586 -24.19 0.37 -23.94
C PRO A 586 -23.20 -0.72 -23.50
N ASN A 587 -22.35 -0.41 -22.54
CA ASN A 587 -21.44 -1.32 -21.86
C ASN A 587 -22.14 -1.94 -20.65
N LEU A 588 -23.18 -2.71 -20.91
CA LEU A 588 -23.88 -3.51 -19.92
C LEU A 588 -23.77 -4.98 -20.30
N ALA A 589 -23.80 -5.87 -19.31
CA ALA A 589 -23.83 -7.30 -19.57
C ALA A 589 -24.97 -7.64 -20.55
N PRO A 590 -24.72 -8.45 -21.60
CA PRO A 590 -25.74 -8.75 -22.62
C PRO A 590 -27.02 -9.33 -22.00
N GLY A 591 -28.18 -8.77 -22.32
CA GLY A 591 -29.48 -9.20 -21.79
C GLY A 591 -29.82 -8.69 -20.38
N LEU A 592 -28.91 -7.97 -19.72
CA LEU A 592 -29.08 -7.51 -18.33
C LEU A 592 -30.28 -6.59 -18.19
N VAL A 593 -30.37 -5.56 -19.04
CA VAL A 593 -31.41 -4.54 -18.95
C VAL A 593 -32.77 -5.11 -19.30
N GLU A 594 -32.83 -6.00 -20.29
CA GLU A 594 -34.04 -6.70 -20.70
C GLU A 594 -34.56 -7.60 -19.58
N THR A 595 -33.66 -8.39 -18.97
CA THR A 595 -33.99 -9.26 -17.83
C THR A 595 -34.45 -8.44 -16.63
N TYR A 596 -33.73 -7.36 -16.31
CA TYR A 596 -34.07 -6.51 -15.17
C TYR A 596 -35.40 -5.76 -15.38
N SER A 597 -35.65 -5.29 -16.61
CA SER A 597 -36.94 -4.69 -16.99
C SER A 597 -38.09 -5.68 -16.81
N ALA A 598 -37.91 -6.93 -17.25
CA ALA A 598 -38.91 -7.98 -17.11
C ALA A 598 -39.19 -8.31 -15.64
N LYS A 599 -38.16 -8.32 -14.79
CA LYS A 599 -38.29 -8.58 -13.34
C LYS A 599 -38.98 -7.44 -12.60
N LEU A 600 -38.69 -6.18 -12.95
CA LEU A 600 -39.32 -5.01 -12.32
C LEU A 600 -40.70 -4.66 -12.89
N GLY A 601 -41.05 -5.21 -14.06
CA GLY A 601 -42.30 -4.89 -14.76
C GLY A 601 -42.34 -3.48 -15.37
N ILE A 602 -41.19 -2.82 -15.51
CA ILE A 602 -41.04 -1.47 -16.08
C ILE A 602 -39.87 -1.45 -17.08
N PRO A 603 -39.90 -0.59 -18.11
CA PRO A 603 -38.77 -0.45 -19.02
C PRO A 603 -37.59 0.24 -18.31
N VAL A 604 -36.44 -0.43 -18.26
CA VAL A 604 -35.19 0.13 -17.74
C VAL A 604 -34.32 0.57 -18.92
N THR A 605 -33.75 1.76 -18.84
CA THR A 605 -32.76 2.24 -19.83
C THR A 605 -31.33 2.06 -19.28
N PRO A 606 -30.30 2.00 -20.14
CA PRO A 606 -28.91 1.93 -19.67
C PRO A 606 -28.52 3.06 -18.71
N THR A 607 -28.97 4.29 -18.99
CA THR A 607 -28.73 5.44 -18.12
C THR A 607 -29.48 5.33 -16.79
N ALA A 608 -30.75 4.87 -16.81
CA ALA A 608 -31.48 4.63 -15.57
C ALA A 608 -30.82 3.54 -14.71
N PHE A 609 -30.34 2.46 -15.33
CA PHE A 609 -29.60 1.42 -14.60
C PHE A 609 -28.29 1.97 -14.01
N ALA A 610 -27.54 2.77 -14.76
CA ALA A 610 -26.33 3.42 -14.25
C ALA A 610 -26.65 4.39 -13.09
N ASP A 611 -27.71 5.17 -13.19
CA ASP A 611 -28.19 6.05 -12.11
C ASP A 611 -28.57 5.23 -10.87
N TYR A 612 -29.29 4.12 -11.03
CA TYR A 612 -29.56 3.20 -9.91
C TYR A 612 -28.27 2.74 -9.21
N VAL A 613 -27.29 2.27 -9.98
CA VAL A 613 -25.98 1.82 -9.47
C VAL A 613 -25.27 2.95 -8.71
N ILE A 614 -25.28 4.16 -9.25
CA ILE A 614 -24.74 5.36 -8.60
C ILE A 614 -25.49 5.64 -7.29
N GLY A 615 -26.83 5.58 -7.30
CA GLY A 615 -27.67 5.81 -6.13
C GLY A 615 -27.33 4.88 -4.98
N VAL A 616 -27.09 3.60 -5.28
CA VAL A 616 -26.73 2.56 -4.30
C VAL A 616 -25.31 2.73 -3.75
N ILE A 617 -24.32 3.00 -4.61
CA ILE A 617 -22.89 2.84 -4.25
C ILE A 617 -22.17 4.17 -4.01
N ALA A 618 -22.57 5.25 -4.68
CA ALA A 618 -21.89 6.54 -4.61
C ALA A 618 -22.30 7.34 -3.36
N ASN A 619 -22.30 6.70 -2.18
CA ASN A 619 -22.57 7.31 -0.88
C ASN A 619 -21.76 6.62 0.24
N PRO A 620 -21.45 7.32 1.35
CA PRO A 620 -20.69 6.75 2.47
C PRO A 620 -21.36 5.59 3.18
N ALA A 621 -22.69 5.57 3.27
CA ALA A 621 -23.42 4.50 3.96
C ALA A 621 -23.16 3.13 3.33
N TYR A 622 -22.87 3.07 2.02
CA TYR A 622 -22.46 1.83 1.35
C TYR A 622 -21.15 1.26 1.90
N THR A 623 -20.09 2.07 2.03
CA THR A 623 -18.79 1.58 2.50
C THR A 623 -18.80 1.29 4.00
N GLU A 624 -19.63 2.00 4.78
CA GLU A 624 -19.86 1.72 6.20
C GLU A 624 -20.59 0.38 6.37
N LYS A 625 -21.73 0.19 5.70
CA LYS A 625 -22.56 -1.02 5.81
C LYS A 625 -21.83 -2.29 5.40
N PHE A 626 -21.04 -2.23 4.32
CA PHE A 626 -20.34 -3.38 3.78
C PHE A 626 -18.84 -3.40 4.10
N SER A 627 -18.39 -2.60 5.08
CA SER A 627 -16.98 -2.48 5.48
C SER A 627 -16.30 -3.84 5.67
N ALA A 628 -16.94 -4.75 6.40
CA ALA A 628 -16.42 -6.10 6.64
C ALA A 628 -16.27 -6.94 5.35
N ASN A 629 -17.16 -6.77 4.38
CA ASN A 629 -17.10 -7.48 3.10
C ASN A 629 -16.09 -6.85 2.13
N LEU A 630 -15.91 -5.53 2.19
CA LEU A 630 -15.00 -4.75 1.35
C LEU A 630 -13.52 -4.93 1.71
N ASN A 631 -13.22 -5.65 2.80
CA ASN A 631 -11.89 -6.15 3.12
C ASN A 631 -11.38 -7.17 2.09
N SER A 632 -12.28 -7.89 1.43
CA SER A 632 -11.96 -8.59 0.19
C SER A 632 -12.25 -7.63 -0.99
N PRO A 633 -11.25 -7.27 -1.81
CA PRO A 633 -11.45 -6.32 -2.90
C PRO A 633 -12.57 -6.69 -3.87
N GLY A 634 -13.30 -5.67 -4.32
CA GLY A 634 -14.35 -5.79 -5.34
C GLY A 634 -15.70 -5.25 -4.87
N VAL A 635 -16.18 -4.21 -5.55
CA VAL A 635 -17.49 -3.61 -5.28
C VAL A 635 -18.58 -4.49 -5.88
N ARG A 636 -19.67 -4.69 -5.13
CA ARG A 636 -20.85 -5.45 -5.56
C ARG A 636 -22.10 -4.61 -5.42
N VAL A 637 -23.10 -4.86 -6.25
CA VAL A 637 -24.30 -4.02 -6.33
C VAL A 637 -25.52 -4.81 -5.83
N PRO A 638 -26.09 -4.45 -4.67
CA PRO A 638 -27.43 -4.91 -4.29
C PRO A 638 -28.46 -4.47 -5.34
N LEU A 639 -29.17 -5.42 -5.94
CA LEU A 639 -30.20 -5.15 -6.94
C LEU A 639 -31.58 -5.39 -6.32
N THR A 640 -32.40 -4.36 -6.21
CA THR A 640 -33.77 -4.48 -5.73
C THR A 640 -34.68 -5.14 -6.76
N ALA A 641 -35.67 -5.90 -6.31
CA ALA A 641 -36.78 -6.38 -7.13
C ALA A 641 -38.02 -5.47 -7.00
N ASP A 642 -37.94 -4.38 -6.23
CA ASP A 642 -39.02 -3.41 -6.03
C ASP A 642 -38.89 -2.24 -7.03
N CYS A 643 -39.93 -2.02 -7.83
CA CYS A 643 -39.93 -1.02 -8.88
C CYS A 643 -40.06 0.43 -8.37
N GLU A 644 -40.73 0.66 -7.24
CA GLU A 644 -40.83 1.98 -6.62
C GLU A 644 -39.47 2.37 -6.03
N LEU A 645 -38.87 1.45 -5.27
CA LEU A 645 -37.54 1.65 -4.67
C LEU A 645 -36.46 1.81 -5.74
N PHE A 646 -36.56 1.09 -6.87
CA PHE A 646 -35.69 1.29 -8.03
C PHE A 646 -35.79 2.74 -8.53
N ASN A 647 -36.99 3.25 -8.80
CA ASN A 647 -37.18 4.60 -9.32
C ASN A 647 -36.74 5.70 -8.34
N GLU A 648 -37.01 5.54 -7.04
CA GLU A 648 -36.50 6.45 -6.00
C GLU A 648 -34.97 6.48 -6.00
N THR A 649 -34.33 5.32 -6.14
CA THR A 649 -32.87 5.20 -6.14
C THR A 649 -32.26 5.76 -7.43
N VAL A 650 -32.92 5.61 -8.57
CA VAL A 650 -32.55 6.27 -9.84
C VAL A 650 -32.58 7.78 -9.71
N GLU A 651 -33.60 8.36 -9.06
CA GLU A 651 -33.70 9.80 -8.83
C GLU A 651 -32.50 10.32 -8.02
N LEU A 652 -32.19 9.65 -6.90
CA LEU A 652 -31.03 9.99 -6.06
C LEU A 652 -29.70 9.79 -6.79
N GLY A 653 -29.57 8.74 -7.59
CA GLY A 653 -28.39 8.48 -8.39
C GLY A 653 -28.15 9.53 -9.47
N SER A 654 -29.22 9.97 -10.15
CA SER A 654 -29.17 11.08 -11.11
C SER A 654 -28.73 12.39 -10.45
N ALA A 655 -29.18 12.63 -9.21
CA ALA A 655 -28.78 13.76 -8.38
C ALA A 655 -27.32 13.69 -7.91
N ALA A 656 -26.86 12.51 -7.48
CA ALA A 656 -25.47 12.27 -7.13
C ALA A 656 -24.53 12.45 -8.33
N ARG A 657 -24.92 11.96 -9.50
CA ARG A 657 -24.20 12.18 -10.76
C ARG A 657 -24.13 13.66 -11.15
N TRP A 658 -25.21 14.41 -10.95
CA TRP A 658 -25.22 15.87 -11.15
C TRP A 658 -24.20 16.55 -10.23
N CYS A 659 -24.12 16.16 -8.96
CA CYS A 659 -23.15 16.72 -8.02
C CYS A 659 -21.70 16.34 -8.38
N MET A 660 -21.43 15.06 -8.65
CA MET A 660 -20.07 14.58 -8.98
C MET A 660 -19.55 15.14 -10.32
N SER A 661 -20.44 15.45 -11.25
CA SER A 661 -20.12 16.10 -12.52
C SER A 661 -20.04 17.62 -12.46
N LEU A 662 -20.05 18.20 -11.24
CA LEU A 662 -20.02 19.65 -11.00
C LEU A 662 -21.17 20.39 -11.71
N GLY A 663 -22.32 19.72 -11.82
CA GLY A 663 -23.55 20.25 -12.39
C GLY A 663 -23.71 20.11 -13.90
N SER A 664 -22.78 19.43 -14.58
CA SER A 664 -22.81 19.30 -16.05
C SER A 664 -23.75 18.21 -16.57
N VAL A 665 -23.89 17.07 -15.88
CA VAL A 665 -24.72 15.95 -16.34
C VAL A 665 -25.50 15.30 -15.20
N GLY A 666 -26.81 15.10 -15.38
CA GLY A 666 -27.71 14.53 -14.38
C GLY A 666 -28.86 15.48 -14.08
N THR A 667 -29.61 15.21 -13.03
CA THR A 667 -30.71 16.07 -12.58
C THR A 667 -30.30 16.76 -11.29
N PRO A 668 -30.47 18.09 -11.13
CA PRO A 668 -30.22 18.72 -9.84
C PRO A 668 -31.10 18.07 -8.75
N PRO A 669 -30.61 17.92 -7.52
CA PRO A 669 -31.36 17.26 -6.44
C PRO A 669 -32.74 17.92 -6.22
N LYS A 670 -33.80 17.11 -6.18
CA LYS A 670 -35.17 17.58 -5.88
C LYS A 670 -35.36 17.68 -4.37
N GLY A 671 -36.00 18.76 -3.90
CA GLY A 671 -36.36 18.92 -2.49
C GLY A 671 -35.13 19.17 -1.62
N GLY A 672 -34.85 20.45 -1.40
CA GLY A 672 -33.66 20.92 -0.71
C GLY A 672 -33.48 22.42 -0.96
N GLN A 673 -34.53 23.21 -0.71
CA GLN A 673 -34.24 24.57 -0.26
C GLN A 673 -33.48 24.37 1.03
N ALA A 674 -32.18 24.56 0.98
CA ALA A 674 -31.34 24.30 2.12
C ALA A 674 -31.87 25.15 3.29
N GLU A 675 -32.23 24.51 4.40
CA GLU A 675 -32.45 25.24 5.66
C GLU A 675 -31.18 26.01 6.05
N GLN A 676 -30.03 25.63 5.48
CA GLN A 676 -28.75 26.32 5.61
C GLN A 676 -28.31 27.04 4.33
N PRO A 677 -27.70 28.24 4.43
CA PRO A 677 -27.13 28.93 3.29
C PRO A 677 -26.03 28.09 2.60
N MET A 678 -25.99 28.13 1.26
CA MET A 678 -24.96 27.44 0.46
C MET A 678 -23.60 28.15 0.55
N PRO A 679 -22.47 27.43 0.38
CA PRO A 679 -21.16 28.06 0.32
C PRO A 679 -21.09 29.25 -0.65
N SER A 680 -20.49 30.35 -0.18
CA SER A 680 -20.38 31.61 -0.93
C SER A 680 -18.99 32.23 -0.76
N TYR A 681 -18.46 32.77 -1.84
CA TYR A 681 -17.18 33.48 -1.87
C TYR A 681 -17.40 34.92 -1.39
N HIS A 682 -16.88 35.26 -0.21
CA HIS A 682 -17.12 36.55 0.47
C HIS A 682 -15.99 37.56 0.25
N SER A 683 -14.74 37.10 0.33
CA SER A 683 -13.56 37.96 0.25
C SER A 683 -12.58 37.41 -0.78
N PRO A 684 -11.97 38.26 -1.63
CA PRO A 684 -11.08 37.80 -2.68
C PRO A 684 -9.74 37.26 -2.15
N VAL A 685 -9.24 36.18 -2.77
CA VAL A 685 -7.90 35.61 -2.52
C VAL A 685 -6.77 36.59 -2.91
N GLY A 686 -7.02 37.51 -3.84
CA GLY A 686 -6.01 38.42 -4.37
C GLY A 686 -5.33 37.89 -5.62
N ARG A 687 -4.20 38.52 -6.01
CA ARG A 687 -3.52 38.23 -7.30
C ARG A 687 -2.48 37.11 -7.20
N SER A 688 -1.82 36.98 -6.06
CA SER A 688 -0.75 35.99 -5.87
C SER A 688 -1.32 34.67 -5.41
N VAL A 689 -0.69 33.56 -5.81
CA VAL A 689 -1.03 32.24 -5.26
C VAL A 689 -0.78 32.24 -3.73
N PRO A 690 -1.75 31.80 -2.91
CA PRO A 690 -1.59 31.71 -1.46
C PRO A 690 -0.54 30.68 -1.03
N GLN A 691 0.10 30.94 0.11
CA GLN A 691 1.05 30.01 0.71
C GLN A 691 0.38 28.89 1.51
N ASN A 692 -0.79 29.17 2.08
CA ASN A 692 -1.52 28.25 2.94
C ASN A 692 -3.04 28.49 2.87
N TYR A 693 -3.78 27.56 3.46
CA TYR A 693 -5.21 27.65 3.72
C TYR A 693 -5.49 27.16 5.15
N SER A 694 -6.62 27.57 5.71
CA SER A 694 -7.08 27.13 7.02
C SER A 694 -8.61 27.02 7.05
N TYR A 695 -9.12 26.26 8.01
CA TYR A 695 -10.55 26.06 8.20
C TYR A 695 -10.95 26.40 9.63
N ASP A 696 -11.93 27.28 9.78
CA ASP A 696 -12.55 27.64 11.05
C ASP A 696 -13.92 26.94 11.16
N ALA A 697 -13.97 25.88 11.97
CA ALA A 697 -15.18 25.11 12.20
C ALA A 697 -16.23 25.85 13.04
N ALA A 698 -15.83 26.84 13.85
CA ALA A 698 -16.79 27.61 14.66
C ALA A 698 -17.52 28.65 13.79
N LEU A 699 -16.85 29.18 12.76
CA LEU A 699 -17.42 30.15 11.84
C LEU A 699 -17.96 29.53 10.54
N ASN A 700 -17.72 28.24 10.30
CA ASN A 700 -17.99 27.57 9.03
C ASN A 700 -17.32 28.30 7.86
N GLN A 701 -16.04 28.64 8.03
CA GLN A 701 -15.28 29.42 7.06
C GLN A 701 -14.01 28.69 6.58
N LEU A 702 -13.85 28.64 5.26
CA LEU A 702 -12.62 28.24 4.60
C LEU A 702 -11.84 29.50 4.21
N HIS A 703 -10.61 29.61 4.69
CA HIS A 703 -9.69 30.67 4.37
C HIS A 703 -8.61 30.17 3.41
N VAL A 704 -8.41 30.86 2.29
CA VAL A 704 -7.35 30.55 1.32
C VAL A 704 -6.55 31.83 1.12
N GLY A 705 -5.41 31.95 1.82
CA GLY A 705 -4.76 33.24 2.02
C GLY A 705 -5.74 34.28 2.60
N PRO A 706 -5.90 35.46 1.99
CA PRO A 706 -6.88 36.46 2.42
C PRO A 706 -8.31 36.18 1.93
N GLY A 707 -8.51 35.18 1.06
CA GLY A 707 -9.82 34.84 0.52
C GLY A 707 -10.65 34.05 1.52
N VAL A 708 -11.97 34.28 1.50
CA VAL A 708 -12.90 33.66 2.47
C VAL A 708 -14.11 33.08 1.76
N TRP A 709 -14.39 31.81 2.04
CA TRP A 709 -15.64 31.15 1.73
C TRP A 709 -16.43 30.92 3.01
N ALA A 710 -17.63 31.48 3.07
CA ALA A 710 -18.55 31.29 4.19
C ALA A 710 -19.50 30.11 3.93
N HIS A 711 -20.14 29.65 5.00
CA HIS A 711 -21.13 28.56 4.97
C HIS A 711 -20.54 27.21 4.52
N VAL A 712 -19.26 26.98 4.81
CA VAL A 712 -18.60 25.68 4.61
C VAL A 712 -18.69 24.91 5.91
N THR A 713 -19.63 23.97 6.00
CA THR A 713 -19.81 23.16 7.21
C THR A 713 -18.66 22.17 7.40
N PRO A 714 -18.45 21.63 8.62
CA PRO A 714 -17.38 20.68 8.89
C PRO A 714 -17.47 19.41 8.04
N GLU A 715 -18.69 18.97 7.73
CA GLU A 715 -18.97 17.81 6.87
C GLU A 715 -18.56 18.07 5.41
N VAL A 716 -18.76 19.30 4.91
CA VAL A 716 -18.34 19.69 3.55
C VAL A 716 -16.81 19.74 3.45
N TYR A 717 -16.15 20.40 4.42
CA TYR A 717 -14.69 20.48 4.44
C TYR A 717 -14.03 19.11 4.67
N GLY A 718 -14.67 18.28 5.51
CA GLY A 718 -14.24 16.93 5.87
C GLY A 718 -14.70 15.84 4.92
N TYR A 719 -15.36 16.14 3.80
CA TYR A 719 -15.83 15.12 2.87
C TYR A 719 -14.67 14.34 2.25
N GLU A 720 -14.77 13.02 2.33
CA GLU A 720 -13.72 12.08 1.90
C GLU A 720 -14.17 11.24 0.71
N VAL A 721 -13.24 10.97 -0.21
CA VAL A 721 -13.36 9.91 -1.21
C VAL A 721 -12.16 8.98 -1.08
N GLY A 722 -12.43 7.75 -0.67
CA GLY A 722 -11.45 6.74 -0.34
C GLY A 722 -10.39 7.20 0.67
N GLY A 723 -10.86 7.82 1.75
CA GLY A 723 -10.04 8.36 2.85
C GLY A 723 -9.29 9.67 2.53
N ARG A 724 -9.38 10.18 1.30
CA ARG A 724 -8.77 11.45 0.91
C ARG A 724 -9.79 12.59 1.02
N LYS A 725 -9.45 13.62 1.82
CA LYS A 725 -10.28 14.83 1.93
C LYS A 725 -10.27 15.61 0.62
N VAL A 726 -11.45 15.83 0.05
CA VAL A 726 -11.60 16.42 -1.29
C VAL A 726 -11.12 17.87 -1.33
N ILE A 727 -11.55 18.70 -0.37
CA ILE A 727 -11.23 20.15 -0.38
C ILE A 727 -9.73 20.42 -0.14
N PRO A 728 -9.09 19.86 0.91
CA PRO A 728 -7.63 19.95 1.07
C PRO A 728 -6.87 19.46 -0.16
N SER A 729 -7.22 18.28 -0.69
CA SER A 729 -6.58 17.72 -1.88
C SER A 729 -6.69 18.65 -3.10
N TRP A 730 -7.80 19.35 -3.27
CA TRP A 730 -8.01 20.25 -4.40
C TRP A 730 -7.16 21.52 -4.28
N LEU A 731 -7.05 22.04 -3.03
CA LEU A 731 -6.26 23.23 -2.70
C LEU A 731 -4.75 22.97 -2.80
N ASP A 732 -4.28 21.77 -2.41
CA ASP A 732 -2.85 21.41 -2.45
C ASP A 732 -2.25 21.53 -3.86
N TYR A 733 -3.04 21.37 -4.92
CA TYR A 733 -2.59 21.59 -6.32
C TYR A 733 -2.58 23.06 -6.76
N ARG A 734 -3.06 23.98 -5.92
CA ARG A 734 -3.31 25.40 -6.24
C ARG A 734 -2.73 26.37 -5.19
N ILE A 735 -1.89 25.89 -4.28
CA ILE A 735 -1.12 26.72 -3.33
C ILE A 735 0.39 26.62 -3.60
N ALA A 736 1.14 27.61 -3.12
CA ALA A 736 2.59 27.70 -3.35
C ALA A 736 3.40 26.72 -2.48
N SER A 737 2.89 26.32 -1.30
CA SER A 737 3.52 25.33 -0.45
C SER A 737 3.10 23.93 -0.86
N MET A 738 3.86 23.32 -1.78
CA MET A 738 3.76 21.88 -2.08
C MET A 738 4.76 21.11 -1.22
N ASN A 739 4.36 19.95 -0.69
CA ASN A 739 5.23 19.08 0.11
C ASN A 739 6.04 18.11 -0.76
N GLY A 740 7.36 18.02 -0.56
CA GLY A 740 8.20 16.93 -1.08
C GLY A 740 8.45 16.93 -2.60
N SER A 741 8.78 15.76 -3.15
CA SER A 741 9.30 15.49 -4.52
C SER A 741 8.52 16.09 -5.71
N ASP A 742 7.38 16.75 -5.46
CA ASP A 742 6.61 17.52 -6.44
C ASP A 742 7.27 18.87 -6.81
N GLN A 743 8.38 19.25 -6.15
CA GLN A 743 9.14 20.48 -6.45
C GLN A 743 10.40 20.28 -7.32
N GLU A 744 10.52 19.16 -8.02
CA GLU A 744 11.67 18.88 -8.88
C GLU A 744 11.33 18.92 -10.37
N GLY A 745 12.35 19.24 -11.19
CA GLY A 745 12.24 19.26 -12.65
C GLY A 745 11.12 20.18 -13.16
N LEU A 746 10.29 19.66 -14.07
CA LEU A 746 9.18 20.42 -14.65
C LEU A 746 8.01 20.64 -13.69
N ASN A 747 7.85 19.81 -12.64
CA ASN A 747 6.78 20.00 -11.66
C ASN A 747 6.97 21.29 -10.83
N ALA A 748 8.22 21.72 -10.65
CA ALA A 748 8.59 22.96 -9.97
C ALA A 748 8.05 24.22 -10.66
N ILE A 749 7.75 24.13 -11.96
CA ILE A 749 7.10 25.20 -12.70
C ILE A 749 5.62 25.17 -12.30
N VAL A 750 5.24 26.13 -11.46
CA VAL A 750 3.88 26.30 -10.93
C VAL A 750 3.36 27.69 -11.24
N GLU A 751 2.04 27.85 -11.13
CA GLU A 751 1.40 29.13 -11.32
C GLU A 751 1.80 30.11 -10.21
N SER A 752 2.07 31.37 -10.58
CA SER A 752 2.44 32.43 -9.64
C SER A 752 1.25 33.30 -9.23
N ARG A 753 0.14 33.22 -9.99
CA ARG A 753 -1.06 34.03 -9.81
C ARG A 753 -2.28 33.18 -9.49
N TRP A 754 -3.11 33.64 -8.55
CA TRP A 754 -4.41 33.00 -8.33
C TRP A 754 -5.33 33.32 -9.50
N LEU A 755 -5.73 32.29 -10.25
CA LEU A 755 -6.61 32.45 -11.42
C LEU A 755 -8.07 32.69 -10.96
N PRO A 756 -8.80 33.68 -11.52
CA PRO A 756 -10.19 33.93 -11.17
C PRO A 756 -11.07 32.69 -11.23
N GLU A 757 -10.87 31.85 -12.24
CA GLU A 757 -11.60 30.61 -12.52
C GLU A 757 -11.46 29.61 -11.36
N TRP A 758 -10.34 29.62 -10.63
CA TRP A 758 -10.17 28.75 -9.46
C TRP A 758 -11.12 29.10 -8.32
N SER A 759 -11.49 30.39 -8.18
CA SER A 759 -12.48 30.80 -7.17
C SER A 759 -13.87 30.26 -7.52
N GLU A 760 -14.22 30.29 -8.82
CA GLU A 760 -15.48 29.77 -9.34
C GLU A 760 -15.54 28.24 -9.24
N GLN A 761 -14.45 27.56 -9.60
CA GLN A 761 -14.29 26.11 -9.47
C GLN A 761 -14.41 25.67 -8.02
N LEU A 762 -13.67 26.29 -7.09
CA LEU A 762 -13.73 25.95 -5.66
C LEU A 762 -15.15 26.14 -5.11
N THR A 763 -15.80 27.25 -5.47
CA THR A 763 -17.20 27.51 -5.09
C THR A 763 -18.14 26.42 -5.62
N THR A 764 -17.92 25.97 -6.86
CA THR A 764 -18.71 24.91 -7.49
C THR A 764 -18.49 23.56 -6.81
N VAL A 765 -17.25 23.21 -6.46
CA VAL A 765 -16.91 22.00 -5.72
C VAL A 765 -17.58 22.01 -4.34
N LEU A 766 -17.42 23.08 -3.57
CA LEU A 766 -18.01 23.23 -2.23
C LEU A 766 -19.53 23.08 -2.28
N ARG A 767 -20.20 23.72 -3.25
CA ARG A 767 -21.65 23.62 -3.44
C ARG A 767 -22.10 22.24 -3.88
N SER A 768 -21.32 21.58 -4.74
CA SER A 768 -21.63 20.22 -5.22
C SER A 768 -21.53 19.19 -4.11
N VAL A 769 -20.49 19.28 -3.27
CA VAL A 769 -20.35 18.45 -2.06
C VAL A 769 -21.46 18.73 -1.06
N SER A 770 -21.79 20.01 -0.82
CA SER A 770 -22.90 20.40 0.06
C SER A 770 -24.24 19.80 -0.38
N ARG A 771 -24.50 19.82 -1.70
CA ARG A 771 -25.71 19.22 -2.29
C ARG A 771 -25.70 17.71 -2.19
N LEU A 772 -24.58 17.06 -2.45
CA LEU A 772 -24.44 15.61 -2.30
C LEU A 772 -24.77 15.17 -0.86
N LEU A 773 -24.27 15.91 0.13
CA LEU A 773 -24.54 15.65 1.54
C LEU A 773 -26.00 15.90 1.93
N SER A 774 -26.70 16.84 1.28
CA SER A 774 -28.08 17.20 1.65
C SER A 774 -29.10 16.07 1.44
N PHE A 775 -28.77 15.06 0.64
CA PHE A 775 -29.63 13.88 0.43
C PHE A 775 -28.96 12.56 0.82
N ALA A 776 -27.79 12.60 1.47
CA ALA A 776 -27.07 11.39 1.90
C ALA A 776 -27.91 10.48 2.82
N ALA A 777 -28.73 11.07 3.70
CA ALA A 777 -29.65 10.31 4.56
C ALA A 777 -30.71 9.53 3.76
N ARG A 778 -31.20 10.08 2.63
CA ARG A 778 -32.12 9.38 1.74
C ARG A 778 -31.43 8.22 1.01
N GLN A 779 -30.18 8.39 0.60
CA GLN A 779 -29.39 7.30 0.00
C GLN A 779 -29.15 6.17 1.00
N ALA A 780 -28.78 6.50 2.25
CA ALA A 780 -28.60 5.52 3.32
C ALA A 780 -29.90 4.75 3.60
N ALA A 781 -31.03 5.45 3.71
CA ALA A 781 -32.34 4.82 3.90
C ALA A 781 -32.74 3.90 2.74
N ASN A 782 -32.48 4.29 1.49
CA ASN A 782 -32.75 3.43 0.34
C ASN A 782 -31.83 2.22 0.33
N LEU A 783 -30.55 2.36 0.67
CA LEU A 783 -29.63 1.24 0.78
C LEU A 783 -30.11 0.21 1.82
N GLU A 784 -30.59 0.66 2.97
CA GLU A 784 -31.17 -0.22 3.99
C GLU A 784 -32.41 -0.95 3.47
N LYS A 785 -33.37 -0.22 2.89
CA LYS A 785 -34.56 -0.83 2.28
C LYS A 785 -34.21 -1.87 1.20
N ILE A 786 -33.19 -1.59 0.38
CA ILE A 786 -32.73 -2.52 -0.65
C ILE A 786 -32.12 -3.75 0.01
N ALA A 787 -31.28 -3.57 1.05
CA ALA A 787 -30.59 -4.65 1.75
C ALA A 787 -31.55 -5.60 2.50
N GLU A 788 -32.67 -5.08 3.00
CA GLU A 788 -33.68 -5.83 3.76
C GLU A 788 -34.86 -6.33 2.90
N GLY A 789 -35.09 -5.68 1.75
CA GLY A 789 -36.21 -5.97 0.87
C GLY A 789 -35.94 -7.10 -0.15
N PRO A 790 -36.92 -7.37 -1.04
CA PRO A 790 -36.76 -8.31 -2.14
C PRO A 790 -35.61 -7.89 -3.08
N GLN A 791 -34.70 -8.82 -3.34
CA GLN A 791 -33.50 -8.61 -4.16
C GLN A 791 -33.43 -9.58 -5.33
N LEU A 792 -32.71 -9.20 -6.37
CA LEU A 792 -32.28 -10.09 -7.44
C LEU A 792 -30.83 -10.52 -7.21
N SER A 793 -30.63 -11.83 -7.15
CA SER A 793 -29.31 -12.44 -7.02
C SER A 793 -28.61 -12.60 -8.38
N VAL A 794 -27.32 -12.94 -8.35
CA VAL A 794 -26.60 -13.40 -9.56
C VAL A 794 -27.32 -14.58 -10.23
N ALA A 795 -27.97 -15.47 -9.48
CA ALA A 795 -28.71 -16.60 -10.04
C ALA A 795 -29.96 -16.15 -10.81
N ASP A 796 -30.65 -15.10 -10.35
CA ASP A 796 -31.80 -14.50 -11.03
C ASP A 796 -31.43 -13.83 -12.36
N LEU A 797 -30.15 -13.49 -12.53
CA LEU A 797 -29.56 -12.89 -13.73
C LEU A 797 -28.76 -13.90 -14.56
N SER A 798 -28.96 -15.20 -14.31
CA SER A 798 -28.27 -16.27 -15.03
C SER A 798 -28.52 -16.17 -16.54
N GLY A 799 -27.44 -16.23 -17.32
CA GLY A 799 -27.43 -15.98 -18.77
C GLY A 799 -26.88 -14.61 -19.17
N SER A 800 -26.87 -13.64 -18.26
CA SER A 800 -26.26 -12.32 -18.46
C SER A 800 -25.04 -12.09 -17.58
N VAL A 801 -25.06 -12.56 -16.33
CA VAL A 801 -24.01 -12.34 -15.33
C VAL A 801 -23.54 -13.69 -14.73
N PRO A 802 -22.22 -13.99 -14.69
CA PRO A 802 -21.12 -13.19 -15.23
C PRO A 802 -21.11 -13.24 -16.77
N PRO A 803 -20.66 -12.16 -17.43
CA PRO A 803 -20.60 -12.10 -18.88
C PRO A 803 -19.40 -12.89 -19.42
N SER A 804 -19.47 -13.29 -20.70
CA SER A 804 -18.34 -13.94 -21.38
C SER A 804 -17.13 -12.99 -21.52
N ASP A 805 -15.91 -13.50 -21.56
CA ASP A 805 -14.69 -12.67 -21.72
C ASP A 805 -14.67 -11.82 -22.99
N ALA A 806 -15.42 -12.20 -24.03
CA ALA A 806 -15.53 -11.44 -25.27
C ALA A 806 -16.15 -10.04 -25.06
N THR A 807 -17.02 -9.87 -24.05
CA THR A 807 -17.69 -8.59 -23.77
C THR A 807 -16.80 -7.61 -23.01
N ARG A 808 -15.65 -8.06 -22.48
CA ARG A 808 -14.71 -7.24 -21.70
C ARG A 808 -13.85 -6.30 -22.57
N LYS A 809 -14.01 -6.34 -23.91
CA LYS A 809 -13.28 -5.50 -24.87
C LYS A 809 -14.13 -4.33 -25.38
N ALA A 810 -13.47 -3.23 -25.74
CA ALA A 810 -14.14 -2.09 -26.37
C ALA A 810 -14.69 -2.48 -27.75
N ARG A 811 -15.94 -2.07 -28.05
CA ARG A 811 -16.52 -2.15 -29.38
C ARG A 811 -16.32 -0.84 -30.13
N ARG A 812 -15.93 -0.95 -31.40
CA ARG A 812 -15.64 0.20 -32.28
C ARG A 812 -16.49 0.08 -33.53
N ARG A 813 -16.90 1.22 -34.09
CA ARG A 813 -17.51 1.24 -35.43
C ARG A 813 -16.48 0.69 -36.41
N THR A 814 -16.86 -0.30 -37.20
CA THR A 814 -16.08 -0.74 -38.34
C THR A 814 -16.04 0.41 -39.35
N GLU A 815 -14.83 0.83 -39.75
CA GLU A 815 -14.63 1.75 -40.87
C GLU A 815 -15.35 1.18 -42.10
N GLY A 816 -16.38 1.87 -42.58
CA GLY A 816 -17.17 1.46 -43.76
C GLY A 816 -18.68 1.50 -43.61
N THR A 817 -19.22 1.74 -42.42
CA THR A 817 -20.69 1.92 -42.23
C THR A 817 -20.99 3.40 -42.06
N LEU A 818 -21.08 4.12 -43.18
CA LEU A 818 -21.68 5.46 -43.21
C LEU A 818 -23.19 5.32 -43.00
N LEU A 819 -23.74 6.19 -42.14
CA LEU A 819 -25.18 6.38 -41.95
C LEU A 819 -25.85 6.92 -43.22
#